data_AF-A0A8S1TL26-F1
#
_entry.id   AF-A0A8S1TL26-F1
#
_cell.length_a   1.000
_cell.length_b   1.000
_cell.length_c   1.000
_cell.angle_alpha   90.00
_cell.angle_beta   90.00
_cell.angle_gamma   90.00
#
_symmetry.space_group_name_H-M   'P 1'
#
loop_
_entity.id
_entity.type
_entity.pdbx_description
1 polymer ?
#
loop_
_entity_poly.entity_id
_entity_poly.type
_entity_poly.pdbx_seq_one_letter_code
_entity_poly.pdbx_strand_id
1 'polypeptide(L)'
;MAEIDLTQPFHTFPVEKVVNAVQTNLQTGLTLGEAQARLAKYGPNELEKEEKESIWEKIKEQFEDNLVRILLLAAVISFVISQFEDHEESHAVPPWVEPCVIFTILILNAAVGIWQDLDAERAIEALKDLQSPHALVLRDKNWGQIEAKDLVIGDIVEIKQGDRIPADLRMVDLKTITLKTDQSILTGEVNPVNKTTDPIQKDKAAVQDKINFLFSGTLVSNGTAIGIVCNTGMRTEIGKIQKEVQDAAKEKQEDDDPLSKRLDEFGDKLAKYVTYICIICWVMNIGNFSDPAYGGTIMGALYYFKVAVALAVAAIPEGLPAVITTCLALGARRMAKQKAIVRKLPKVQTLGCTTIICSDKTGTLTTNEMCVKEMVLLSGQEASSITVFPVEGTSYHPEGKIDGLDAKLVKGNGLAGNLTRLCQSMALCNESKLYADKGRVQRNGLPTEAALKVLVEKIGKYDKSFNGKPILDAPQQYNDKIVNEFTKRATLEFTRDRKSMSVLVSSKNEKGNVLFIKGAPDYLLEKSNFILNSNGEVVPLKAQDKNQLLSIVKNLAEKGLRTLAICVQEECGQLSDYDGPKHPAHNQLIDTNNYKDLENKPIIIGVVALQDPPRPEVKRSIEKCREAGISVIMITGDIKETAQSIAMQIGILHNQSQFPTHSFTGLEFSTMGEEKQKKVLEQVIGRPSGLVFSRTDPSHKRELVKLLTSQLNQIAAMTGDGVNDAPALKQASIGIAMGISGTEI
;
A
#
# COMPACT_ATOMS: atom_id res chain seq x y z
N MET A 1 -13.84 -33.80 -18.85
CA MET A 1 -14.35 -32.47 -18.42
C MET A 1 -14.07 -31.49 -19.55
N ALA A 2 -15.06 -30.70 -19.96
CA ALA A 2 -14.79 -29.61 -20.90
C ALA A 2 -13.81 -28.63 -20.24
N GLU A 3 -12.94 -28.02 -21.05
CA GLU A 3 -11.98 -27.06 -20.52
C GLU A 3 -12.71 -25.78 -20.09
N ILE A 4 -12.62 -25.45 -18.80
CA ILE A 4 -13.16 -24.18 -18.29
C ILE A 4 -12.28 -23.07 -18.87
N ASP A 5 -12.86 -22.22 -19.71
CA ASP A 5 -12.20 -21.02 -20.21
C ASP A 5 -12.17 -19.96 -19.09
N LEU A 6 -10.99 -19.81 -18.50
CA LEU A 6 -10.75 -18.92 -17.36
C LEU A 6 -10.38 -17.50 -17.79
N THR A 7 -10.31 -17.23 -19.10
CA THR A 7 -10.05 -15.89 -19.62
C THR A 7 -11.32 -15.04 -19.72
N GLN A 8 -12.48 -15.63 -19.44
CA GLN A 8 -13.77 -14.97 -19.55
C GLN A 8 -13.95 -13.88 -18.47
N PRO A 9 -14.58 -12.74 -18.82
CA PRO A 9 -14.85 -11.67 -17.88
C PRO A 9 -16.03 -12.03 -16.98
N PHE A 10 -15.83 -12.91 -15.99
CA PHE A 10 -16.87 -13.38 -15.08
C PHE A 10 -17.60 -12.24 -14.33
N HIS A 11 -17.01 -11.04 -14.24
CA HIS A 11 -17.64 -9.86 -13.64
C HIS A 11 -18.77 -9.26 -14.50
N THR A 12 -18.78 -9.51 -15.81
CA THR A 12 -19.86 -9.05 -16.70
C THR A 12 -21.01 -10.03 -16.79
N PHE A 13 -20.82 -11.26 -16.29
CA PHE A 13 -21.81 -12.32 -16.42
C PHE A 13 -22.82 -12.33 -15.27
N PRO A 14 -24.10 -12.64 -15.57
CA PRO A 14 -25.06 -13.00 -14.54
C PRO A 14 -24.66 -14.32 -13.87
N VAL A 15 -25.09 -14.51 -12.62
CA VAL A 15 -24.69 -15.64 -11.77
C VAL A 15 -24.92 -16.99 -12.46
N GLU A 16 -26.07 -17.19 -13.12
CA GLU A 16 -26.40 -18.43 -13.82
C GLU A 16 -25.39 -18.78 -14.92
N LYS A 17 -24.92 -17.77 -15.67
CA LYS A 17 -23.91 -17.97 -16.71
C LYS A 17 -22.55 -18.32 -16.12
N VAL A 18 -22.19 -17.76 -14.96
CA VAL A 18 -20.95 -18.11 -14.24
C VAL A 18 -21.01 -19.55 -13.75
N VAL A 19 -22.12 -19.97 -13.13
CA VAL A 19 -22.34 -21.35 -12.65
C VAL A 19 -22.16 -22.37 -13.77
N ASN A 20 -22.74 -22.08 -14.95
CA ASN A 20 -22.58 -22.93 -16.13
C ASN A 20 -21.15 -22.92 -16.67
N ALA A 21 -20.48 -21.76 -16.68
CA ALA A 21 -19.11 -21.63 -17.17
C ALA A 21 -18.09 -22.39 -16.29
N VAL A 22 -18.22 -22.31 -14.96
CA VAL A 22 -17.33 -23.02 -14.02
C VAL A 22 -17.80 -24.45 -13.70
N GLN A 23 -18.91 -24.88 -14.30
CA GLN A 23 -19.50 -26.21 -14.13
C GLN A 23 -19.67 -26.59 -12.65
N THR A 24 -20.42 -25.78 -11.89
CA THR A 24 -20.70 -26.03 -10.46
C THR A 24 -22.21 -26.05 -10.19
N ASN A 25 -22.61 -26.46 -8.98
CA ASN A 25 -24.00 -26.48 -8.55
C ASN A 25 -24.17 -25.69 -7.25
N LEU A 26 -25.03 -24.67 -7.26
CA LEU A 26 -25.22 -23.76 -6.11
C LEU A 26 -25.75 -24.42 -4.83
N GLN A 27 -26.50 -25.53 -4.95
CA GLN A 27 -27.11 -26.20 -3.81
C GLN A 27 -26.25 -27.33 -3.25
N THR A 28 -25.48 -28.01 -4.11
CA THR A 28 -24.70 -29.18 -3.72
C THR A 28 -23.21 -28.91 -3.59
N GLY A 29 -22.71 -27.82 -4.20
CA GLY A 29 -21.29 -27.61 -4.39
C GLY A 29 -20.65 -28.64 -5.32
N LEU A 30 -19.32 -28.65 -5.36
CA LEU A 30 -18.54 -29.66 -6.07
C LEU A 30 -18.53 -30.98 -5.30
N THR A 31 -18.38 -32.09 -6.02
CA THR A 31 -18.09 -33.38 -5.39
C THR A 31 -16.63 -33.46 -4.96
N LEU A 32 -16.31 -34.23 -3.92
CA LEU A 32 -14.93 -34.41 -3.46
C LEU A 32 -14.00 -34.95 -4.58
N GLY A 33 -14.51 -35.85 -5.43
CA GLY A 33 -13.74 -36.39 -6.55
C GLY A 33 -13.43 -35.35 -7.63
N GLU A 34 -14.39 -34.47 -7.94
CA GLU A 34 -14.16 -33.35 -8.86
C GLU A 34 -13.22 -32.31 -8.28
N ALA A 35 -13.34 -32.02 -6.98
CA ALA A 35 -12.44 -31.08 -6.31
C ALA A 35 -10.99 -31.57 -6.37
N GLN A 36 -10.74 -32.85 -6.08
CA GLN A 36 -9.40 -33.46 -6.22
C GLN A 36 -8.89 -33.46 -7.66
N ALA A 37 -9.76 -33.77 -8.64
CA ALA A 37 -9.38 -33.73 -10.05
C ALA A 37 -9.02 -32.31 -10.51
N ARG A 38 -9.74 -31.29 -10.03
CA ARG A 38 -9.44 -29.87 -10.30
C ARG A 38 -8.15 -29.43 -9.60
N LEU A 39 -7.91 -29.87 -8.37
CA LEU A 39 -6.68 -29.57 -7.64
C LEU A 39 -5.46 -30.13 -8.36
N ALA A 40 -5.52 -31.37 -8.85
CA ALA A 40 -4.46 -31.98 -9.64
C ALA A 40 -4.23 -31.26 -11.00
N LYS A 41 -5.30 -30.70 -11.60
CA LYS A 41 -5.23 -30.01 -12.90
C LYS A 41 -4.76 -28.56 -12.80
N TYR A 42 -5.27 -27.81 -11.83
CA TYR A 42 -5.07 -26.36 -11.72
C TYR A 42 -4.04 -25.98 -10.65
N GLY A 43 -3.61 -26.94 -9.83
CA GLY A 43 -2.70 -26.72 -8.72
C GLY A 43 -3.40 -26.19 -7.45
N PRO A 44 -2.67 -26.14 -6.33
CA PRO A 44 -3.16 -25.56 -5.09
C PRO A 44 -3.39 -24.05 -5.21
N ASN A 45 -4.30 -23.52 -4.40
CA ASN A 45 -4.55 -22.10 -4.25
C ASN A 45 -3.48 -21.45 -3.34
N GLU A 46 -2.26 -21.41 -3.84
CA GLU A 46 -1.13 -20.73 -3.21
C GLU A 46 -0.34 -19.93 -4.24
N LEU A 47 0.41 -18.94 -3.76
CA LEU A 47 1.32 -18.17 -4.61
C LEU A 47 2.62 -18.95 -4.76
N GLU A 48 3.16 -18.97 -5.98
CA GLU A 48 4.45 -19.61 -6.26
C GLU A 48 5.55 -18.92 -5.43
N LYS A 49 6.27 -19.71 -4.63
CA LYS A 49 7.43 -19.24 -3.87
C LYS A 49 8.61 -19.09 -4.83
N GLU A 50 9.44 -18.06 -4.65
CA GLU A 50 10.71 -17.94 -5.37
C GLU A 50 11.56 -19.19 -5.05
N GLU A 51 12.09 -19.84 -6.10
CA GLU A 51 13.04 -20.95 -5.93
C GLU A 51 14.28 -20.41 -5.22
N LYS A 52 14.60 -20.98 -4.05
CA LYS A 52 15.83 -20.61 -3.35
C LYS A 52 17.01 -21.14 -4.13
N GLU A 53 18.01 -20.29 -4.35
CA GLU A 53 19.31 -20.74 -4.83
C GLU A 53 19.85 -21.85 -3.92
N SER A 54 20.27 -22.93 -4.54
CA SER A 54 20.87 -24.04 -3.83
C SER A 54 22.23 -23.62 -3.26
N ILE A 55 22.65 -24.25 -2.15
CA ILE A 55 23.99 -24.02 -1.58
C ILE A 55 25.08 -24.29 -2.63
N TRP A 56 24.84 -25.21 -3.56
CA TRP A 56 25.77 -25.54 -4.65
C TRP A 56 25.87 -24.43 -5.70
N GLU A 57 24.77 -23.79 -6.07
CA GLU A 57 24.79 -22.63 -6.97
C GLU A 57 25.54 -21.47 -6.31
N LYS A 58 25.28 -21.19 -5.03
CA LYS A 58 26.01 -20.17 -4.27
C LYS A 58 27.52 -20.45 -4.21
N ILE A 59 27.91 -21.72 -4.02
CA ILE A 59 29.33 -22.11 -4.11
C ILE A 59 29.87 -21.81 -5.51
N LYS A 60 29.16 -22.20 -6.56
CA LYS A 60 29.60 -22.02 -7.94
C LYS A 60 29.82 -20.53 -8.27
N GLU A 61 28.92 -19.66 -7.86
CA GLU A 61 29.02 -18.21 -8.07
C GLU A 61 30.29 -17.62 -7.47
N GLN A 62 30.73 -18.07 -6.29
CA GLN A 62 31.99 -17.63 -5.68
C GLN A 62 33.24 -17.95 -6.55
N PHE A 63 33.15 -18.96 -7.43
CA PHE A 63 34.22 -19.32 -8.37
C PHE A 63 34.02 -18.76 -9.78
N GLU A 64 32.95 -18.00 -10.04
CA GLU A 64 32.71 -17.39 -11.35
C GLU A 64 33.43 -16.04 -11.54
N ASP A 65 33.88 -15.40 -10.47
CA ASP A 65 34.68 -14.17 -10.52
C ASP A 65 35.99 -14.38 -11.30
N ASN A 66 36.25 -13.48 -12.26
CA ASN A 66 37.45 -13.47 -13.10
C ASN A 66 38.76 -13.46 -12.27
N LEU A 67 38.80 -12.76 -11.14
CA LEU A 67 39.97 -12.71 -10.27
C LEU A 67 40.20 -14.04 -9.55
N VAL A 68 39.13 -14.64 -9.03
CA VAL A 68 39.16 -15.98 -8.41
C VAL A 68 39.57 -17.04 -9.43
N ARG A 69 39.12 -16.94 -10.68
CA ARG A 69 39.55 -17.81 -11.78
C ARG A 69 41.03 -17.70 -12.10
N ILE A 70 41.59 -16.48 -12.10
CA ILE A 70 43.03 -16.26 -12.29
C ILE A 70 43.83 -16.89 -11.15
N LEU A 71 43.39 -16.70 -9.90
CA LEU A 71 44.01 -17.32 -8.72
C LEU A 71 43.89 -18.84 -8.73
N LEU A 72 42.76 -19.38 -9.17
CA LEU A 72 42.55 -20.82 -9.32
C LEU A 72 43.47 -21.39 -10.41
N LEU A 73 43.59 -20.71 -11.56
CA LEU A 73 44.51 -21.09 -12.62
C LEU A 73 45.97 -21.06 -12.13
N ALA A 74 46.34 -20.01 -11.39
CA ALA A 74 47.64 -19.87 -10.74
C ALA A 74 47.92 -21.01 -9.75
N ALA A 75 46.95 -21.36 -8.91
CA ALA A 75 47.05 -22.47 -7.96
C ALA A 75 47.23 -23.81 -8.68
N VAL A 76 46.47 -24.05 -9.76
CA VAL A 76 46.60 -25.27 -10.58
C VAL A 76 47.97 -25.34 -11.26
N ILE A 77 48.45 -24.25 -11.84
CA ILE A 77 49.76 -24.25 -12.51
C ILE A 77 50.90 -24.40 -11.48
N SER A 78 50.82 -23.71 -10.34
CA SER A 78 51.78 -23.85 -9.23
C SER A 78 51.79 -25.28 -8.68
N PHE A 79 50.62 -25.90 -8.56
CA PHE A 79 50.51 -27.32 -8.18
C PHE A 79 51.17 -28.23 -9.22
N VAL A 80 50.91 -28.05 -10.50
CA VAL A 80 51.54 -28.83 -11.57
C VAL A 80 53.07 -28.66 -11.54
N ILE A 81 53.58 -27.44 -11.43
CA ILE A 81 55.03 -27.17 -11.34
C ILE A 81 55.63 -27.87 -10.12
N SER A 82 54.96 -27.83 -8.97
CA SER A 82 55.44 -28.49 -7.75
C SER A 82 55.56 -30.01 -7.84
N GLN A 83 54.88 -30.66 -8.81
CA GLN A 83 55.01 -32.09 -9.06
C GLN A 83 56.25 -32.45 -9.92
N PHE A 84 56.83 -31.46 -10.61
CA PHE A 84 57.97 -31.63 -11.52
C PHE A 84 59.27 -30.96 -11.01
N GLU A 85 59.23 -30.21 -9.90
CA GLU A 85 60.42 -29.71 -9.21
C GLU A 85 61.08 -30.85 -8.40
N ASP A 86 62.33 -31.18 -8.71
CA ASP A 86 63.12 -32.17 -7.96
C ASP A 86 63.33 -31.70 -6.51
N HIS A 87 63.16 -32.62 -5.55
CA HIS A 87 63.25 -32.35 -4.10
C HIS A 87 64.64 -31.94 -3.58
N GLU A 88 65.61 -31.67 -4.45
CA GLU A 88 67.04 -31.64 -4.08
C GLU A 88 67.68 -30.27 -3.83
N GLU A 89 66.99 -29.13 -3.92
CA GLU A 89 67.62 -27.84 -3.57
C GLU A 89 66.85 -26.99 -2.54
N SER A 90 67.52 -26.75 -1.41
CA SER A 90 67.65 -25.51 -0.61
C SER A 90 66.51 -24.47 -0.60
N HIS A 91 65.26 -24.86 -0.70
CA HIS A 91 64.13 -23.97 -0.40
C HIS A 91 63.75 -24.08 1.08
N ALA A 92 63.63 -22.94 1.77
CA ALA A 92 63.24 -22.88 3.18
C ALA A 92 61.80 -23.40 3.45
N VAL A 93 61.03 -23.66 2.39
CA VAL A 93 59.63 -24.12 2.44
C VAL A 93 59.39 -25.14 1.31
N PRO A 94 58.67 -26.26 1.56
CA PRO A 94 58.39 -27.25 0.51
C PRO A 94 57.59 -26.67 -0.69
N PRO A 95 57.86 -27.09 -1.93
CA PRO A 95 57.22 -26.57 -3.15
C PRO A 95 55.69 -26.66 -3.17
N TRP A 96 55.11 -27.68 -2.54
CA TRP A 96 53.67 -27.88 -2.46
C TRP A 96 52.96 -26.94 -1.48
N VAL A 97 53.69 -26.23 -0.61
CA VAL A 97 53.08 -25.33 0.38
C VAL A 97 52.43 -24.12 -0.31
N GLU A 98 53.04 -23.58 -1.35
CA GLU A 98 52.52 -22.42 -2.08
C GLU A 98 51.13 -22.69 -2.72
N PRO A 99 50.91 -23.73 -3.54
CA PRO A 99 49.59 -24.03 -4.08
C PRO A 99 48.59 -24.42 -2.98
N CYS A 100 49.03 -25.08 -1.90
CA CYS A 100 48.17 -25.37 -0.76
C CYS A 100 47.69 -24.10 -0.03
N VAL A 101 48.55 -23.09 0.13
CA VAL A 101 48.19 -21.81 0.76
C VAL A 101 47.18 -21.06 -0.10
N ILE A 102 47.42 -20.96 -1.42
CA ILE A 102 46.48 -20.30 -2.35
C ILE A 102 45.12 -21.01 -2.33
N PHE A 103 45.11 -22.34 -2.40
CA PHE A 103 43.88 -23.13 -2.36
C PHE A 103 43.12 -22.98 -1.03
N THR A 104 43.85 -22.92 0.09
CA THR A 104 43.26 -22.69 1.41
C THR A 104 42.62 -21.30 1.52
N ILE A 105 43.28 -20.27 0.98
CA ILE A 105 42.73 -18.91 0.93
C ILE A 105 41.44 -18.88 0.12
N LEU A 106 41.40 -19.52 -1.05
CA LEU A 106 40.20 -19.59 -1.89
C LEU A 106 39.04 -20.30 -1.18
N ILE A 107 39.29 -21.42 -0.50
CA ILE A 107 38.27 -22.14 0.28
C ILE A 107 37.77 -21.28 1.45
N LEU A 108 38.68 -20.64 2.20
CA LEU A 108 38.30 -19.79 3.33
C LEU A 108 37.46 -18.60 2.86
N ASN A 109 37.84 -17.97 1.75
CA ASN A 109 37.09 -16.85 1.17
C ASN A 109 35.68 -17.30 0.74
N ALA A 110 35.56 -18.43 0.03
CA ALA A 110 34.26 -18.97 -0.36
C ALA A 110 33.40 -19.35 0.86
N ALA A 111 33.98 -19.97 1.89
CA ALA A 111 33.28 -20.33 3.11
C ALA A 111 32.79 -19.11 3.88
N VAL A 112 33.60 -18.05 3.98
CA VAL A 112 33.22 -16.78 4.60
C VAL A 112 32.09 -16.11 3.81
N GLY A 113 32.16 -16.10 2.48
CA GLY A 113 31.09 -15.58 1.62
C GLY A 113 29.76 -16.29 1.85
N ILE A 114 29.76 -17.63 1.79
CA ILE A 114 28.54 -18.44 1.99
C ILE A 114 27.97 -18.28 3.40
N TRP A 115 28.82 -18.20 4.43
CA TRP A 115 28.36 -18.01 5.80
C TRP A 115 27.69 -16.65 5.99
N GLN A 116 28.24 -15.59 5.39
CA GLN A 116 27.66 -14.24 5.43
C GLN A 116 26.29 -14.19 4.73
N ASP A 117 26.13 -14.89 3.61
CA ASP A 117 24.86 -14.93 2.87
C ASP A 117 23.77 -15.72 3.61
N LEU A 118 24.11 -16.87 4.22
CA LEU A 118 23.15 -17.71 4.92
C LEU A 118 22.60 -17.07 6.21
N ASP A 119 23.42 -16.30 6.93
CA ASP A 119 22.98 -15.65 8.16
C ASP A 119 22.01 -14.50 7.89
N ALA A 120 22.21 -13.79 6.76
CA ALA A 120 21.30 -12.75 6.31
C ALA A 120 19.90 -13.28 5.93
N GLU A 121 19.83 -14.45 5.29
CA GLU A 121 18.56 -15.08 4.88
C GLU A 121 17.76 -15.62 6.08
N ARG A 122 18.43 -16.28 7.03
CA ARG A 122 17.77 -16.88 8.21
C ARG A 122 17.05 -15.85 9.08
N ALA A 123 17.61 -14.65 9.22
CA ALA A 123 17.00 -13.57 9.98
C ALA A 123 15.67 -13.07 9.36
N ILE A 124 15.50 -13.22 8.05
CA ILE A 124 14.30 -12.79 7.32
C ILE A 124 13.23 -13.90 7.30
N GLU A 125 13.65 -15.16 7.28
CA GLU A 125 12.75 -16.32 7.16
C GLU A 125 11.98 -16.64 8.44
N ALA A 126 12.58 -16.42 9.62
CA ALA A 126 11.93 -16.64 10.93
C ALA A 126 10.67 -15.77 11.17
N LEU A 127 10.43 -14.77 10.32
CA LEU A 127 9.26 -13.89 10.38
C LEU A 127 8.08 -14.37 9.52
N LYS A 128 8.28 -15.29 8.56
CA LYS A 128 7.29 -15.60 7.50
C LYS A 128 6.30 -16.74 7.81
N ASP A 129 6.55 -17.58 8.81
CA ASP A 129 5.88 -18.88 8.95
C ASP A 129 4.63 -18.94 9.85
N LEU A 130 3.97 -17.81 10.17
CA LEU A 130 2.92 -17.78 11.21
C LEU A 130 1.46 -17.67 10.76
N GLN A 131 1.13 -17.69 9.46
CA GLN A 131 -0.26 -17.50 9.03
C GLN A 131 -0.63 -18.35 7.80
N SER A 132 -1.36 -19.46 8.02
CA SER A 132 -2.09 -20.15 6.95
C SER A 132 -3.60 -20.01 7.18
N PRO A 133 -4.36 -19.35 6.29
CA PRO A 133 -5.80 -19.14 6.45
C PRO A 133 -6.64 -20.39 6.10
N HIS A 134 -7.86 -20.45 6.63
CA HIS A 134 -8.85 -21.51 6.36
C HIS A 134 -10.08 -20.92 5.65
N ALA A 135 -10.84 -21.75 4.94
CA ALA A 135 -12.04 -21.34 4.20
C ALA A 135 -13.23 -22.29 4.47
N LEU A 136 -14.44 -21.75 4.55
CA LEU A 136 -15.68 -22.52 4.70
C LEU A 136 -16.31 -22.77 3.33
N VAL A 137 -16.34 -24.03 2.90
CA VAL A 137 -16.76 -24.43 1.55
C VAL A 137 -17.94 -25.39 1.57
N LEU A 138 -18.77 -25.33 0.52
CA LEU A 138 -19.83 -26.30 0.27
C LEU A 138 -19.34 -27.36 -0.72
N ARG A 139 -19.22 -28.61 -0.27
CA ARG A 139 -18.89 -29.79 -1.09
C ARG A 139 -19.79 -30.96 -0.70
N ASP A 140 -20.26 -31.74 -1.66
CA ASP A 140 -21.18 -32.88 -1.44
C ASP A 140 -22.37 -32.55 -0.51
N LYS A 141 -22.98 -31.37 -0.71
CA LYS A 141 -24.10 -30.79 0.07
C LYS A 141 -23.79 -30.44 1.52
N ASN A 142 -22.54 -30.56 1.96
CA ASN A 142 -22.12 -30.27 3.33
C ASN A 142 -21.17 -29.07 3.37
N TRP A 143 -21.40 -28.18 4.33
CA TRP A 143 -20.46 -27.11 4.65
C TRP A 143 -19.31 -27.67 5.49
N GLY A 144 -18.08 -27.50 5.03
CA GLY A 144 -16.87 -27.96 5.72
C GLY A 144 -15.77 -26.92 5.66
N GLN A 145 -14.95 -26.85 6.71
CA GLN A 145 -13.79 -25.99 6.74
C GLN A 145 -12.59 -26.72 6.14
N ILE A 146 -11.94 -26.11 5.15
CA ILE A 146 -10.73 -26.63 4.51
C ILE A 146 -9.60 -25.61 4.58
N GLU A 147 -8.37 -26.03 4.35
CA GLU A 147 -7.26 -25.11 4.18
C GLU A 147 -7.45 -24.29 2.89
N ALA A 148 -7.07 -23.01 2.93
CA ALA A 148 -7.25 -22.13 1.78
C ALA A 148 -6.49 -22.62 0.53
N LYS A 149 -5.40 -23.37 0.71
CA LYS A 149 -4.60 -23.98 -0.38
C LYS A 149 -5.35 -25.06 -1.17
N ASP A 150 -6.35 -25.70 -0.55
CA ASP A 150 -7.11 -26.80 -1.15
C ASP A 150 -8.38 -26.32 -1.89
N LEU A 151 -8.58 -25.00 -1.97
CA LEU A 151 -9.64 -24.37 -2.77
C LEU A 151 -9.36 -24.53 -4.26
N VAL A 152 -10.41 -24.84 -5.01
CA VAL A 152 -10.36 -24.99 -6.46
C VAL A 152 -11.41 -24.15 -7.15
N ILE A 153 -11.20 -23.88 -8.43
CA ILE A 153 -12.15 -23.16 -9.27
C ILE A 153 -13.50 -23.89 -9.26
N GLY A 154 -14.58 -23.13 -9.05
CA GLY A 154 -15.95 -23.63 -8.96
C GLY A 154 -16.41 -24.06 -7.56
N ASP A 155 -15.52 -24.05 -6.56
CA ASP A 155 -15.95 -24.20 -5.16
C ASP A 155 -16.90 -23.05 -4.76
N ILE A 156 -17.83 -23.37 -3.88
CA ILE A 156 -18.74 -22.40 -3.28
C ILE A 156 -18.25 -22.11 -1.87
N VAL A 157 -18.00 -20.84 -1.59
CA VAL A 157 -17.39 -20.37 -0.35
C VAL A 157 -18.35 -19.43 0.35
N GLU A 158 -18.55 -19.63 1.65
CA GLU A 158 -19.22 -18.66 2.52
C GLU A 158 -18.17 -17.76 3.16
N ILE A 159 -18.38 -16.44 3.08
CA ILE A 159 -17.52 -15.44 3.69
C ILE A 159 -18.30 -14.63 4.73
N LYS A 160 -17.71 -14.46 5.92
CA LYS A 160 -18.31 -13.74 7.05
C LYS A 160 -17.49 -12.52 7.41
N GLN A 161 -18.10 -11.64 8.20
CA GLN A 161 -17.42 -10.48 8.75
C GLN A 161 -16.17 -10.89 9.53
N GLY A 162 -15.03 -10.28 9.19
CA GLY A 162 -13.72 -10.60 9.77
C GLY A 162 -12.91 -11.62 8.97
N ASP A 163 -13.51 -12.32 8.02
CA ASP A 163 -12.79 -13.29 7.18
C ASP A 163 -11.90 -12.56 6.17
N ARG A 164 -10.71 -13.12 5.93
CA ARG A 164 -9.92 -12.81 4.73
C ARG A 164 -10.43 -13.68 3.59
N ILE A 165 -10.71 -13.04 2.46
CA ILE A 165 -11.19 -13.73 1.27
C ILE A 165 -10.04 -14.62 0.74
N PRO A 166 -10.27 -15.93 0.56
CA PRO A 166 -9.18 -16.89 0.33
C PRO A 166 -8.78 -17.06 -1.15
N ALA A 167 -9.66 -16.67 -2.08
CA ALA A 167 -9.48 -16.76 -3.53
C ALA A 167 -10.32 -15.66 -4.20
N ASP A 168 -10.19 -15.44 -5.51
CA ASP A 168 -11.09 -14.48 -6.18
C ASP A 168 -12.46 -15.12 -6.42
N LEU A 169 -13.49 -14.55 -5.79
CA LEU A 169 -14.85 -15.06 -5.81
C LEU A 169 -15.77 -14.13 -6.60
N ARG A 170 -16.60 -14.70 -7.47
CA ARG A 170 -17.81 -14.04 -7.98
C ARG A 170 -18.90 -14.17 -6.93
N MET A 171 -19.44 -13.05 -6.44
CA MET A 171 -20.51 -13.08 -5.45
C MET A 171 -21.80 -13.65 -6.05
N VAL A 172 -22.48 -14.52 -5.33
CA VAL A 172 -23.70 -15.21 -5.78
C VAL A 172 -24.91 -14.70 -5.03
N ASP A 173 -24.81 -14.71 -3.70
CA ASP A 173 -25.94 -14.46 -2.81
C ASP A 173 -25.47 -13.65 -1.60
N LEU A 174 -26.33 -12.72 -1.18
CA LEU A 174 -26.12 -11.88 -0.01
C LEU A 174 -26.99 -12.41 1.12
N LYS A 175 -26.36 -12.91 2.19
CA LYS A 175 -27.10 -13.37 3.38
C LYS A 175 -27.50 -12.21 4.29
N THR A 176 -26.79 -11.10 4.19
CA THR A 176 -27.10 -9.84 4.89
C THR A 176 -27.53 -8.76 3.89
N ILE A 177 -28.20 -7.72 4.39
CA ILE A 177 -28.71 -6.59 3.58
C ILE A 177 -27.59 -5.93 2.76
N THR A 178 -26.41 -5.77 3.37
CA THR A 178 -25.22 -5.27 2.68
C THR A 178 -24.01 -6.12 2.98
N LEU A 179 -23.05 -6.14 2.06
CA LEU A 179 -21.71 -6.67 2.25
C LEU A 179 -20.70 -5.58 1.90
N LYS A 180 -19.74 -5.35 2.78
CA LYS A 180 -18.62 -4.41 2.59
C LYS A 180 -17.30 -5.12 2.73
N THR A 181 -16.41 -4.90 1.79
CA THR A 181 -15.04 -5.44 1.83
C THR A 181 -14.03 -4.31 1.84
N ASP A 182 -13.03 -4.41 2.71
CA ASP A 182 -11.84 -3.57 2.71
C ASP A 182 -10.88 -4.09 1.64
N GLN A 183 -10.69 -3.29 0.59
CA GLN A 183 -9.85 -3.62 -0.56
C GLN A 183 -8.56 -2.80 -0.59
N SER A 184 -8.21 -2.13 0.52
CA SER A 184 -7.03 -1.26 0.65
C SER A 184 -5.74 -1.96 0.21
N ILE A 185 -5.60 -3.25 0.46
CA ILE A 185 -4.46 -4.08 0.04
C ILE A 185 -4.24 -4.05 -1.48
N LEU A 186 -5.32 -4.02 -2.29
CA LEU A 186 -5.25 -4.07 -3.75
C LEU A 186 -5.43 -2.71 -4.42
N THR A 187 -6.11 -1.77 -3.77
CA THR A 187 -6.48 -0.49 -4.39
C THR A 187 -5.85 0.73 -3.70
N GLY A 188 -5.31 0.57 -2.48
CA GLY A 188 -4.91 1.69 -1.62
C GLY A 188 -6.07 2.47 -1.01
N GLU A 189 -7.32 2.13 -1.34
CA GLU A 189 -8.50 2.85 -0.87
C GLU A 189 -8.97 2.32 0.49
N VAL A 190 -9.07 3.23 1.46
CA VAL A 190 -9.31 2.94 2.88
C VAL A 190 -10.79 2.67 3.19
N ASN A 191 -11.69 3.10 2.30
CA ASN A 191 -13.12 3.00 2.54
C ASN A 191 -13.63 1.63 2.05
N PRO A 192 -14.22 0.80 2.93
CA PRO A 192 -14.87 -0.44 2.53
C PRO A 192 -15.88 -0.23 1.41
N VAL A 193 -15.79 -1.08 0.39
CA VAL A 193 -16.59 -1.00 -0.83
C VAL A 193 -17.83 -1.88 -0.67
N ASN A 194 -19.01 -1.29 -0.88
CA ASN A 194 -20.27 -2.03 -0.96
C ASN A 194 -20.28 -2.96 -2.19
N LYS A 195 -20.66 -4.21 -1.97
CA LYS A 195 -20.73 -5.24 -3.01
C LYS A 195 -22.17 -5.49 -3.48
N THR A 196 -22.31 -5.91 -4.73
CA THR A 196 -23.60 -6.29 -5.36
C THR A 196 -23.48 -7.61 -6.12
N THR A 197 -24.56 -8.37 -6.24
CA THR A 197 -24.60 -9.60 -7.05
C THR A 197 -24.78 -9.32 -8.54
N ASP A 198 -25.19 -8.10 -8.92
CA ASP A 198 -25.49 -7.71 -10.29
C ASP A 198 -24.27 -7.78 -11.24
N PRO A 199 -24.47 -8.11 -12.53
CA PRO A 199 -23.40 -8.04 -13.53
C PRO A 199 -22.98 -6.60 -13.81
N ILE A 200 -21.70 -6.39 -14.15
CA ILE A 200 -21.13 -5.07 -14.43
C ILE A 200 -20.92 -4.92 -15.94
N GLN A 201 -21.39 -3.82 -16.53
CA GLN A 201 -21.43 -3.65 -18.00
C GLN A 201 -20.08 -3.27 -18.64
N LYS A 202 -19.05 -2.94 -17.85
CA LYS A 202 -17.71 -2.60 -18.38
C LYS A 202 -16.86 -3.87 -18.57
N ASP A 203 -16.51 -4.21 -19.81
CA ASP A 203 -15.61 -5.34 -20.11
C ASP A 203 -14.21 -5.14 -19.50
N LYS A 204 -13.61 -3.96 -19.65
CA LYS A 204 -12.32 -3.59 -19.03
C LYS A 204 -12.52 -2.74 -17.78
N ALA A 205 -13.15 -3.32 -16.77
CA ALA A 205 -13.29 -2.68 -15.46
C ALA A 205 -11.98 -2.79 -14.65
N ALA A 206 -11.55 -1.68 -14.05
CA ALA A 206 -10.49 -1.70 -13.03
C ALA A 206 -10.94 -2.55 -11.82
N VAL A 207 -9.99 -3.01 -11.00
CA VAL A 207 -10.28 -3.81 -9.78
C VAL A 207 -11.31 -3.11 -8.88
N GLN A 208 -11.21 -1.79 -8.79
CA GLN A 208 -12.10 -0.91 -8.02
C GLN A 208 -13.56 -0.94 -8.52
N ASP A 209 -13.74 -1.06 -9.83
CA ASP A 209 -15.06 -1.04 -10.48
C ASP A 209 -15.78 -2.39 -10.36
N LYS A 210 -15.05 -3.49 -10.15
CA LYS A 210 -15.56 -4.87 -10.04
C LYS A 210 -16.24 -5.13 -8.68
N ILE A 211 -17.31 -4.41 -8.40
CA ILE A 211 -18.06 -4.46 -7.14
C ILE A 211 -18.89 -5.73 -6.92
N ASN A 212 -18.92 -6.65 -7.88
CA ASN A 212 -19.55 -7.97 -7.74
C ASN A 212 -18.54 -9.10 -7.52
N PHE A 213 -17.26 -8.75 -7.40
CA PHE A 213 -16.16 -9.63 -7.06
C PHE A 213 -15.64 -9.39 -5.64
N LEU A 214 -15.17 -10.47 -5.04
CA LEU A 214 -14.47 -10.53 -3.77
C LEU A 214 -13.05 -11.02 -4.09
N PHE A 215 -12.03 -10.29 -3.69
CA PHE A 215 -10.66 -10.57 -4.14
C PHE A 215 -9.84 -11.26 -3.05
N SER A 216 -8.99 -12.20 -3.46
CA SER A 216 -8.08 -12.90 -2.53
C SER A 216 -7.25 -11.92 -1.70
N GLY A 217 -7.10 -12.19 -0.41
CA GLY A 217 -6.35 -11.38 0.55
C GLY A 217 -7.12 -10.18 1.14
N THR A 218 -8.22 -9.74 0.53
CA THR A 218 -9.06 -8.64 1.05
C THR A 218 -9.91 -9.06 2.25
N LEU A 219 -10.28 -8.10 3.11
CA LEU A 219 -10.98 -8.36 4.37
C LEU A 219 -12.48 -8.04 4.26
N VAL A 220 -13.34 -8.90 4.79
CA VAL A 220 -14.77 -8.60 4.91
C VAL A 220 -15.01 -7.70 6.12
N SER A 221 -15.30 -6.42 5.89
CA SER A 221 -15.56 -5.45 6.96
C SER A 221 -16.94 -5.61 7.58
N ASN A 222 -17.93 -5.99 6.79
CA ASN A 222 -19.32 -6.13 7.24
C ASN A 222 -20.11 -7.06 6.31
N GLY A 223 -21.03 -7.84 6.89
CA GLY A 223 -21.98 -8.68 6.17
C GLY A 223 -21.54 -10.14 6.02
N THR A 224 -22.37 -10.92 5.35
CA THR A 224 -22.12 -12.32 5.02
C THR A 224 -22.64 -12.60 3.62
N ALA A 225 -21.85 -13.31 2.83
CA ALA A 225 -22.20 -13.63 1.44
C ALA A 225 -21.69 -15.01 1.04
N ILE A 226 -22.27 -15.53 -0.03
CA ILE A 226 -21.82 -16.73 -0.72
C ILE A 226 -21.19 -16.30 -2.05
N GLY A 227 -20.03 -16.86 -2.37
CA GLY A 227 -19.33 -16.65 -3.63
C GLY A 227 -18.88 -17.95 -4.28
N ILE A 228 -18.68 -17.91 -5.60
CA ILE A 228 -18.07 -19.00 -6.39
C ILE A 228 -16.63 -18.63 -6.67
N VAL A 229 -15.70 -19.56 -6.44
CA VAL A 229 -14.29 -19.41 -6.81
C VAL A 229 -14.14 -19.32 -8.32
N CYS A 230 -13.65 -18.18 -8.82
CA CYS A 230 -13.36 -17.97 -10.24
C CYS A 230 -11.88 -18.12 -10.55
N ASN A 231 -11.00 -17.57 -9.69
CA ASN A 231 -9.55 -17.69 -9.85
C ASN A 231 -8.88 -18.13 -8.54
N THR A 232 -7.82 -18.93 -8.65
CA THR A 232 -6.97 -19.42 -7.55
C THR A 232 -5.49 -19.19 -7.84
N GLY A 233 -4.66 -19.17 -6.80
CA GLY A 233 -3.19 -19.05 -6.90
C GLY A 233 -2.73 -17.84 -7.71
N MET A 234 -1.78 -18.06 -8.62
CA MET A 234 -1.20 -17.03 -9.50
C MET A 234 -2.19 -16.36 -10.47
N ARG A 235 -3.42 -16.90 -10.62
CA ARG A 235 -4.46 -16.33 -11.51
C ARG A 235 -5.34 -15.28 -10.82
N THR A 236 -5.32 -15.23 -9.49
CA THR A 236 -6.03 -14.19 -8.73
C THR A 236 -5.45 -12.81 -9.02
N GLU A 237 -6.17 -11.73 -8.71
CA GLU A 237 -5.62 -10.37 -8.89
C GLU A 237 -4.34 -10.17 -8.06
N ILE A 238 -4.28 -10.72 -6.83
CA ILE A 238 -3.05 -10.71 -6.02
C ILE A 238 -1.95 -11.59 -6.62
N GLY A 239 -2.30 -12.72 -7.24
CA GLY A 239 -1.37 -13.59 -7.94
C GLY A 239 -0.78 -12.98 -9.21
N LYS A 240 -1.57 -12.19 -9.96
CA LYS A 240 -1.06 -11.41 -11.10
C LYS A 240 -0.05 -10.36 -10.65
N ILE A 241 -0.34 -9.67 -9.53
CA ILE A 241 0.60 -8.74 -8.91
C ILE A 241 1.89 -9.49 -8.53
N GLN A 242 1.80 -10.66 -7.88
CA GLN A 242 2.96 -11.48 -7.54
C GLN A 242 3.78 -11.89 -8.78
N LYS A 243 3.10 -12.28 -9.87
CA LYS A 243 3.76 -12.58 -11.14
C LYS A 243 4.49 -11.35 -11.70
N GLU A 244 3.84 -10.19 -11.67
CA GLU A 244 4.48 -8.93 -12.08
C GLU A 244 5.70 -8.58 -11.22
N VAL A 245 5.67 -8.87 -9.92
CA VAL A 245 6.82 -8.74 -9.02
C VAL A 245 7.95 -9.69 -9.41
N GLN A 246 7.64 -10.96 -9.71
CA GLN A 246 8.63 -11.94 -10.18
C GLN A 246 9.23 -11.54 -11.54
N ASP A 247 8.40 -11.09 -12.48
CA ASP A 247 8.84 -10.61 -13.78
C ASP A 247 9.72 -9.36 -13.63
N ALA A 248 9.33 -8.41 -12.77
CA ALA A 248 10.15 -7.24 -12.44
C ALA A 248 11.47 -7.64 -11.74
N ALA A 249 11.50 -8.73 -10.98
CA ALA A 249 12.72 -9.26 -10.39
C ALA A 249 13.69 -9.78 -11.46
N LYS A 250 13.18 -10.57 -12.42
CA LYS A 250 13.95 -11.15 -13.52
C LYS A 250 14.49 -10.09 -14.47
N GLU A 251 13.65 -9.13 -14.87
CA GLU A 251 14.06 -8.00 -15.72
C GLU A 251 15.18 -7.15 -15.08
N LYS A 252 15.33 -7.20 -13.76
CA LYS A 252 16.27 -6.39 -13.01
C LYS A 252 17.52 -7.14 -12.56
N GLN A 253 17.55 -8.46 -12.66
CA GLN A 253 18.80 -9.22 -12.50
C GLN A 253 19.85 -8.79 -13.54
N GLU A 254 19.43 -8.16 -14.65
CA GLU A 254 20.34 -7.56 -15.64
C GLU A 254 20.83 -6.14 -15.28
N ASP A 255 20.28 -5.51 -14.23
CA ASP A 255 20.59 -4.14 -13.80
C ASP A 255 21.27 -4.10 -12.42
N ASP A 256 22.54 -4.48 -12.40
CA ASP A 256 23.39 -4.46 -11.22
C ASP A 256 23.45 -3.10 -10.50
N ASP A 257 23.63 -3.17 -9.19
CA ASP A 257 23.84 -2.02 -8.32
C ASP A 257 24.98 -1.13 -8.84
N PRO A 258 24.87 0.22 -8.76
CA PRO A 258 25.93 1.12 -9.22
C PRO A 258 27.30 0.83 -8.61
N LEU A 259 27.37 0.34 -7.36
CA LEU A 259 28.64 -0.06 -6.76
C LEU A 259 29.17 -1.34 -7.38
N SER A 260 28.33 -2.37 -7.49
CA SER A 260 28.71 -3.66 -8.08
C SER A 260 29.25 -3.45 -9.50
N LYS A 261 28.52 -2.70 -10.35
CA LYS A 261 28.99 -2.34 -11.70
C LYS A 261 30.36 -1.67 -11.68
N ARG A 262 30.62 -0.77 -10.72
CA ARG A 262 31.93 -0.10 -10.57
C ARG A 262 33.02 -1.02 -10.04
N LEU A 263 32.69 -1.95 -9.15
CA LEU A 263 33.61 -2.96 -8.62
C LEU A 263 33.96 -3.97 -9.71
N ASP A 264 33.01 -4.39 -10.53
CA ASP A 264 33.23 -5.29 -11.66
C ASP A 264 34.06 -4.60 -12.74
N GLU A 265 33.73 -3.35 -13.10
CA GLU A 265 34.57 -2.53 -13.99
C GLU A 265 36.00 -2.36 -13.46
N PHE A 266 36.14 -2.21 -12.14
CA PHE A 266 37.45 -2.10 -11.48
C PHE A 266 38.20 -3.44 -11.51
N GLY A 267 37.52 -4.54 -11.18
CA GLY A 267 38.06 -5.90 -11.22
C GLY A 267 38.54 -6.28 -12.62
N ASP A 268 37.73 -5.99 -13.64
CA ASP A 268 38.09 -6.23 -15.05
C ASP A 268 39.28 -5.38 -15.51
N LYS A 269 39.35 -4.11 -15.11
CA LYS A 269 40.50 -3.26 -15.41
C LYS A 269 41.76 -3.75 -14.70
N LEU A 270 41.64 -4.11 -13.42
CA LEU A 270 42.73 -4.64 -12.62
C LEU A 270 43.25 -5.95 -13.23
N ALA A 271 42.37 -6.89 -13.56
CA ALA A 271 42.71 -8.16 -14.20
C ALA A 271 43.45 -7.93 -15.53
N LYS A 272 42.99 -6.99 -16.36
CA LYS A 272 43.68 -6.60 -17.61
C LYS A 272 45.08 -6.06 -17.32
N TYR A 273 45.24 -5.13 -16.38
CA TYR A 273 46.56 -4.57 -16.05
C TYR A 273 47.52 -5.60 -15.48
N VAL A 274 47.05 -6.44 -14.55
CA VAL A 274 47.84 -7.54 -13.98
C VAL A 274 48.30 -8.48 -15.09
N THR A 275 47.42 -8.86 -16.01
CA THR A 275 47.77 -9.72 -17.15
C THR A 275 48.84 -9.07 -18.04
N TYR A 276 48.71 -7.78 -18.37
CA TYR A 276 49.72 -7.07 -19.16
C TYR A 276 51.08 -7.03 -18.45
N ILE A 277 51.11 -6.73 -17.15
CA ILE A 277 52.35 -6.69 -16.37
C ILE A 277 52.98 -8.09 -16.31
N CYS A 278 52.18 -9.13 -16.12
CA CYS A 278 52.65 -10.52 -16.12
C CYS A 278 53.31 -10.90 -17.46
N ILE A 279 52.65 -10.58 -18.58
CA ILE A 279 53.20 -10.85 -19.92
C ILE A 279 54.48 -10.05 -20.16
N ILE A 280 54.51 -8.76 -19.82
CA ILE A 280 55.70 -7.91 -19.99
C ILE A 280 56.86 -8.44 -19.14
N CYS A 281 56.61 -8.76 -17.87
CA CYS A 281 57.61 -9.32 -16.97
C CYS A 281 58.16 -10.64 -17.51
N TRP A 282 57.28 -11.52 -18.01
CA TRP A 282 57.69 -12.79 -18.59
C TRP A 282 58.51 -12.59 -19.88
N VAL A 283 58.08 -11.71 -20.78
CA VAL A 283 58.78 -11.40 -22.05
C VAL A 283 60.15 -10.76 -21.80
N MET A 284 60.25 -9.80 -20.87
CA MET A 284 61.52 -9.16 -20.52
C MET A 284 62.55 -10.17 -19.99
N ASN A 285 62.10 -11.25 -19.36
CA ASN A 285 62.96 -12.28 -18.80
C ASN A 285 63.28 -13.42 -19.76
N ILE A 286 62.77 -13.42 -21.01
CA ILE A 286 63.07 -14.47 -22.02
C ILE A 286 64.58 -14.64 -22.23
N GLY A 287 65.35 -13.55 -22.21
CA GLY A 287 66.81 -13.59 -22.35
C GLY A 287 67.51 -14.38 -21.23
N ASN A 288 66.88 -14.48 -20.06
CA ASN A 288 67.40 -15.17 -18.87
C ASN A 288 66.82 -16.59 -18.75
N PHE A 289 65.96 -17.05 -19.67
CA PHE A 289 65.41 -18.41 -19.61
C PHE A 289 66.48 -19.49 -19.81
N SER A 290 67.58 -19.15 -20.49
CA SER A 290 68.69 -20.08 -20.76
C SER A 290 69.79 -20.03 -19.70
N ASP A 291 69.57 -19.34 -18.57
CA ASP A 291 70.56 -19.23 -17.50
C ASP A 291 70.82 -20.61 -16.86
N PRO A 292 72.08 -21.10 -16.78
CA PRO A 292 72.41 -22.45 -16.30
C PRO A 292 71.94 -22.75 -14.88
N ALA A 293 71.63 -21.72 -14.08
CA ALA A 293 71.12 -21.84 -12.72
C ALA A 293 69.77 -22.57 -12.62
N TYR A 294 68.97 -22.61 -13.69
CA TYR A 294 67.61 -23.18 -13.66
C TYR A 294 67.48 -24.55 -14.34
N GLY A 295 68.59 -25.17 -14.78
CA GLY A 295 68.58 -26.54 -15.34
C GLY A 295 67.94 -26.72 -16.73
N GLY A 296 67.47 -25.65 -17.39
CA GLY A 296 66.99 -25.68 -18.77
C GLY A 296 66.02 -24.55 -19.13
N THR A 297 65.81 -24.31 -20.43
CA THR A 297 64.92 -23.25 -20.96
C THR A 297 63.46 -23.38 -20.54
N ILE A 298 62.98 -24.60 -20.36
CA ILE A 298 61.60 -24.88 -19.91
C ILE A 298 61.45 -24.52 -18.42
N MET A 299 62.42 -24.89 -17.59
CA MET A 299 62.38 -24.63 -16.15
C MET A 299 62.56 -23.13 -15.85
N GLY A 300 63.42 -22.42 -16.59
CA GLY A 300 63.52 -20.97 -16.51
C GLY A 300 62.21 -20.25 -16.88
N ALA A 301 61.54 -20.70 -17.95
CA ALA A 301 60.24 -20.13 -18.35
C ALA A 301 59.15 -20.35 -17.30
N LEU A 302 59.14 -21.52 -16.64
CA LEU A 302 58.23 -21.86 -15.55
C LEU A 302 58.52 -21.05 -14.27
N TYR A 303 59.80 -20.83 -13.95
CA TYR A 303 60.19 -19.99 -12.81
C TYR A 303 59.72 -18.54 -12.97
N TYR A 304 59.95 -17.93 -14.14
CA TYR A 304 59.47 -16.57 -14.39
C TYR A 304 57.95 -16.49 -14.52
N PHE A 305 57.29 -17.57 -14.95
CA PHE A 305 55.83 -17.67 -14.87
C PHE A 305 55.33 -17.70 -13.42
N LYS A 306 56.00 -18.45 -12.53
CA LYS A 306 55.74 -18.48 -11.08
C LYS A 306 55.89 -17.09 -10.44
N VAL A 307 56.93 -16.34 -10.81
CA VAL A 307 57.13 -14.95 -10.36
C VAL A 307 55.99 -14.03 -10.85
N ALA A 308 55.55 -14.18 -12.10
CA ALA A 308 54.42 -13.43 -12.64
C ALA A 308 53.11 -13.73 -11.88
N VAL A 309 52.86 -14.99 -11.55
CA VAL A 309 51.73 -15.41 -10.72
C VAL A 309 51.80 -14.82 -9.30
N ALA A 310 52.96 -14.86 -8.64
CA ALA A 310 53.13 -14.28 -7.32
C ALA A 310 52.87 -12.75 -7.32
N LEU A 311 53.28 -12.06 -8.38
CA LEU A 311 52.99 -10.64 -8.58
C LEU A 311 51.48 -10.39 -8.81
N ALA A 312 50.80 -11.28 -9.52
CA ALA A 312 49.36 -11.21 -9.72
C ALA A 312 48.59 -11.34 -8.41
N VAL A 313 48.96 -12.30 -7.56
CA VAL A 313 48.37 -12.48 -6.21
C VAL A 313 48.57 -11.23 -5.37
N ALA A 314 49.79 -10.68 -5.34
CA ALA A 314 50.12 -9.49 -4.55
C ALA A 314 49.35 -8.22 -4.98
N ALA A 315 48.86 -8.16 -6.22
CA ALA A 315 48.12 -7.03 -6.75
C ALA A 315 46.61 -7.07 -6.42
N ILE A 316 46.08 -8.21 -5.98
CA ILE A 316 44.64 -8.39 -5.74
C ILE A 316 44.28 -7.91 -4.33
N PRO A 317 43.36 -6.93 -4.19
CA PRO A 317 42.96 -6.42 -2.88
C PRO A 317 41.91 -7.34 -2.24
N GLU A 318 42.32 -8.52 -1.79
CA GLU A 318 41.45 -9.57 -1.23
C GLU A 318 40.60 -9.08 -0.04
N GLY A 319 41.09 -8.09 0.71
CA GLY A 319 40.35 -7.49 1.83
C GLY A 319 39.23 -6.54 1.44
N LEU A 320 39.13 -6.12 0.17
CA LEU A 320 38.19 -5.08 -0.26
C LEU A 320 36.71 -5.49 -0.07
N PRO A 321 36.25 -6.69 -0.48
CA PRO A 321 34.86 -7.11 -0.26
C PRO A 321 34.47 -7.13 1.23
N ALA A 322 35.37 -7.57 2.10
CA ALA A 322 35.14 -7.61 3.55
C ALA A 322 35.02 -6.20 4.16
N VAL A 323 35.88 -5.27 3.73
CA VAL A 323 35.82 -3.86 4.18
C VAL A 323 34.53 -3.19 3.72
N ILE A 324 34.13 -3.40 2.46
CA ILE A 324 32.89 -2.83 1.91
C ILE A 324 31.69 -3.37 2.67
N THR A 325 31.59 -4.69 2.83
CA THR A 325 30.47 -5.34 3.55
C THR A 325 30.37 -4.84 4.98
N THR A 326 31.51 -4.72 5.68
CA THR A 326 31.56 -4.18 7.05
C THR A 326 31.10 -2.72 7.09
N CYS A 327 31.54 -1.90 6.14
CA CYS A 327 31.12 -0.50 6.04
C CYS A 327 29.61 -0.37 5.80
N LEU A 328 29.06 -1.15 4.85
CA LEU A 328 27.63 -1.18 4.54
C LEU A 328 26.81 -1.68 5.74
N ALA A 329 27.27 -2.71 6.45
CA ALA A 329 26.62 -3.23 7.65
C ALA A 329 26.58 -2.19 8.78
N LEU A 330 27.67 -1.44 9.01
CA LEU A 330 27.69 -0.33 9.95
C LEU A 330 26.74 0.79 9.54
N GLY A 331 26.64 1.10 8.24
CA GLY A 331 25.68 2.04 7.66
C GLY A 331 24.22 1.61 7.89
N ALA A 332 23.89 0.35 7.58
CA ALA A 332 22.59 -0.25 7.82
C ALA A 332 22.19 -0.20 9.29
N ARG A 333 23.14 -0.49 10.21
CA ARG A 333 22.92 -0.38 11.66
C ARG A 333 22.65 1.06 12.11
N ARG A 334 23.32 2.06 11.53
CA ARG A 334 23.04 3.49 11.81
C ARG A 334 21.64 3.89 11.33
N MET A 335 21.22 3.43 10.15
CA MET A 335 19.87 3.68 9.63
C MET A 335 18.77 2.99 10.43
N ALA A 336 19.02 1.76 10.92
CA ALA A 336 18.07 1.05 11.78
C ALA A 336 17.79 1.83 13.08
N LYS A 337 18.81 2.48 13.67
CA LYS A 337 18.62 3.39 14.82
C LYS A 337 17.73 4.60 14.51
N GLN A 338 17.66 5.01 13.24
CA GLN A 338 16.77 6.06 12.74
C GLN A 338 15.44 5.50 12.19
N LYS A 339 15.10 4.24 12.53
CA LYS A 339 13.87 3.54 12.10
C LYS A 339 13.80 3.24 10.59
N ALA A 340 14.92 3.23 9.89
CA ALA A 340 15.03 2.77 8.50
C ALA A 340 15.70 1.39 8.46
N ILE A 341 14.93 0.34 8.14
CA ILE A 341 15.41 -1.05 8.11
C ILE A 341 15.80 -1.40 6.67
N VAL A 342 17.06 -1.80 6.47
CA VAL A 342 17.59 -2.16 5.15
C VAL A 342 17.61 -3.67 5.02
N ARG A 343 16.90 -4.22 4.02
CA ARG A 343 16.86 -5.66 3.73
C ARG A 343 18.05 -6.16 2.91
N LYS A 344 18.64 -5.30 2.05
CA LYS A 344 19.78 -5.63 1.20
C LYS A 344 20.90 -4.61 1.40
N LEU A 345 22.09 -5.04 1.84
CA LEU A 345 23.20 -4.15 2.20
C LEU A 345 23.66 -3.19 1.09
N PRO A 346 23.78 -3.59 -0.21
CA PRO A 346 24.17 -2.66 -1.27
C PRO A 346 23.22 -1.46 -1.42
N LYS A 347 21.93 -1.64 -1.06
CA LYS A 347 20.89 -0.60 -1.15
C LYS A 347 21.15 0.62 -0.26
N VAL A 348 22.01 0.48 0.75
CA VAL A 348 22.48 1.62 1.56
C VAL A 348 23.13 2.68 0.68
N GLN A 349 23.96 2.28 -0.28
CA GLN A 349 24.63 3.21 -1.18
C GLN A 349 23.70 3.71 -2.28
N THR A 350 22.93 2.82 -2.91
CA THR A 350 22.01 3.21 -4.00
C THR A 350 21.13 4.37 -3.55
N LEU A 351 20.73 4.38 -2.26
CA LEU A 351 19.90 5.44 -1.68
C LEU A 351 20.55 6.82 -1.77
N GLY A 352 21.87 6.91 -1.60
CA GLY A 352 22.62 8.14 -1.78
C GLY A 352 22.74 8.60 -3.24
N CYS A 353 22.50 7.72 -4.20
CA CYS A 353 22.51 8.04 -5.64
C CYS A 353 21.12 8.36 -6.21
N THR A 354 20.07 8.34 -5.38
CA THR A 354 18.68 8.56 -5.81
C THR A 354 18.51 9.93 -6.46
N THR A 355 17.99 9.97 -7.69
CA THR A 355 17.67 11.21 -8.40
C THR A 355 16.18 11.52 -8.38
N ILE A 356 15.33 10.49 -8.29
CA ILE A 356 13.86 10.63 -8.31
C ILE A 356 13.25 9.75 -7.22
N ILE A 357 12.28 10.30 -6.48
CA ILE A 357 11.44 9.56 -5.55
C ILE A 357 10.02 9.55 -6.10
N CYS A 358 9.58 8.37 -6.55
CA CYS A 358 8.18 8.07 -6.80
C CYS A 358 7.52 7.67 -5.47
N SER A 359 6.46 8.36 -5.07
CA SER A 359 5.79 8.10 -3.81
C SER A 359 4.31 7.90 -3.97
N ASP A 360 3.81 6.81 -3.41
CA ASP A 360 2.37 6.68 -3.19
C ASP A 360 1.86 7.77 -2.24
N LYS A 361 0.61 8.18 -2.40
CA LYS A 361 -0.01 9.20 -1.57
C LYS A 361 -0.55 8.63 -0.26
N THR A 362 -1.42 7.61 -0.34
CA THR A 362 -2.17 7.13 0.83
C THR A 362 -1.24 6.33 1.73
N GLY A 363 -1.25 6.60 3.04
CA GLY A 363 -0.41 5.88 4.02
C GLY A 363 1.08 6.20 3.99
N THR A 364 1.59 6.72 2.88
CA THR A 364 2.98 7.15 2.72
C THR A 364 3.11 8.67 2.92
N LEU A 365 2.60 9.49 2.01
CA LEU A 365 2.63 10.96 2.15
C LEU A 365 1.56 11.48 3.13
N THR A 366 0.45 10.76 3.25
CA THR A 366 -0.63 11.04 4.20
C THR A 366 -0.60 10.09 5.38
N THR A 367 -1.37 10.41 6.43
CA THR A 367 -1.45 9.58 7.63
C THR A 367 -2.30 8.33 7.43
N ASN A 368 -3.12 8.26 6.37
CA ASN A 368 -4.17 7.25 6.19
C ASN A 368 -5.21 7.29 7.34
N GLU A 369 -5.37 8.47 7.93
CA GLU A 369 -6.29 8.71 9.04
C GLU A 369 -7.20 9.88 8.68
N MET A 370 -8.38 9.55 8.16
CA MET A 370 -9.37 10.55 7.76
C MET A 370 -9.71 11.47 8.94
N CYS A 371 -9.58 12.79 8.74
CA CYS A 371 -9.79 13.81 9.75
C CYS A 371 -10.73 14.89 9.23
N VAL A 372 -11.56 15.45 10.10
CA VAL A 372 -12.31 16.68 9.78
C VAL A 372 -11.36 17.87 9.84
N LYS A 373 -11.32 18.67 8.77
CA LYS A 373 -10.46 19.86 8.62
C LYS A 373 -11.20 21.17 8.70
N GLU A 374 -12.42 21.22 8.21
CA GLU A 374 -13.26 22.41 8.29
C GLU A 374 -14.69 21.98 8.65
N MET A 375 -15.37 22.75 9.49
CA MET A 375 -16.81 22.60 9.74
C MET A 375 -17.50 23.92 9.40
N VAL A 376 -18.69 23.86 8.82
CA VAL A 376 -19.47 24.99 8.37
C VAL A 376 -20.78 24.99 9.15
N LEU A 377 -21.02 26.06 9.90
CA LEU A 377 -22.21 26.22 10.73
C LEU A 377 -22.80 27.61 10.61
N LEU A 378 -24.09 27.73 10.93
CA LEU A 378 -24.72 29.02 11.13
C LEU A 378 -24.30 29.62 12.49
N SER A 379 -23.79 30.85 12.47
CA SER A 379 -23.26 31.50 13.67
C SER A 379 -24.22 32.52 14.28
N GLY A 380 -25.08 33.14 13.47
CA GLY A 380 -26.11 34.08 13.89
C GLY A 380 -27.52 33.49 13.87
N GLN A 381 -28.51 34.37 14.00
CA GLN A 381 -29.93 33.99 14.00
C GLN A 381 -30.54 33.89 12.59
N GLU A 382 -29.93 34.55 11.60
CA GLU A 382 -30.35 34.49 10.21
C GLU A 382 -29.46 33.57 9.38
N ALA A 383 -30.05 32.94 8.36
CA ALA A 383 -29.39 31.99 7.45
C ALA A 383 -28.19 32.57 6.66
N SER A 384 -28.05 33.90 6.62
CA SER A 384 -26.97 34.63 5.96
C SER A 384 -25.62 34.60 6.71
N SER A 385 -25.62 34.16 7.98
CA SER A 385 -24.47 34.22 8.90
C SER A 385 -23.64 32.93 8.97
N ILE A 386 -23.37 32.33 7.81
CA ILE A 386 -22.60 31.09 7.69
C ILE A 386 -21.12 31.35 8.01
N THR A 387 -20.56 30.57 8.93
CA THR A 387 -19.13 30.63 9.31
C THR A 387 -18.47 29.29 9.07
N VAL A 388 -17.22 29.34 8.60
CA VAL A 388 -16.34 28.18 8.45
C VAL A 388 -15.35 28.17 9.62
N PHE A 389 -15.26 27.04 10.30
CA PHE A 389 -14.39 26.82 11.45
C PHE A 389 -13.33 25.77 11.10
N PRO A 390 -12.05 26.15 11.00
CA PRO A 390 -10.96 25.21 10.86
C PRO A 390 -10.83 24.30 12.08
N VAL A 391 -10.47 23.03 11.85
CA VAL A 391 -10.29 22.00 12.88
C VAL A 391 -8.86 21.45 12.80
N GLU A 392 -8.12 21.58 13.89
CA GLU A 392 -6.77 21.05 14.01
C GLU A 392 -6.77 19.52 14.21
N GLY A 393 -5.67 18.87 13.82
CA GLY A 393 -5.42 17.45 14.03
C GLY A 393 -5.15 16.70 12.72
N THR A 394 -4.33 15.66 12.82
CA THR A 394 -3.88 14.83 11.68
C THR A 394 -4.04 13.34 11.92
N SER A 395 -4.65 12.96 13.04
CA SER A 395 -4.87 11.58 13.46
C SER A 395 -6.23 11.39 14.11
N TYR A 396 -6.58 10.13 14.41
CA TYR A 396 -7.76 9.78 15.20
C TYR A 396 -7.63 10.13 16.68
N HIS A 397 -6.50 10.66 17.12
CA HIS A 397 -6.38 11.17 18.47
C HIS A 397 -7.30 12.40 18.63
N PRO A 398 -8.21 12.43 19.61
CA PRO A 398 -9.15 13.53 19.80
C PRO A 398 -8.49 14.76 20.44
N GLU A 399 -7.31 15.14 19.95
CA GLU A 399 -6.61 16.40 20.26
C GLU A 399 -6.60 17.34 19.06
N GLY A 400 -6.59 18.64 19.35
CA GLY A 400 -6.74 19.71 18.37
C GLY A 400 -7.80 20.72 18.79
N LYS A 401 -7.56 22.00 18.46
CA LYS A 401 -8.51 23.09 18.67
C LYS A 401 -9.41 23.27 17.44
N ILE A 402 -10.54 23.95 17.65
CA ILE A 402 -11.43 24.42 16.61
C ILE A 402 -11.35 25.94 16.61
N ASP A 403 -10.74 26.50 15.57
CA ASP A 403 -10.45 27.92 15.50
C ASP A 403 -11.76 28.72 15.38
N GLY A 404 -11.92 29.72 16.26
CA GLY A 404 -13.08 30.60 16.27
C GLY A 404 -14.31 30.07 17.03
N LEU A 405 -14.23 28.88 17.64
CA LEU A 405 -15.35 28.29 18.39
C LEU A 405 -15.54 28.91 19.80
N ASP A 406 -14.47 29.42 20.41
CA ASP A 406 -14.42 29.79 21.83
C ASP A 406 -15.32 30.95 22.29
N ALA A 407 -15.71 31.88 21.40
CA ALA A 407 -16.42 33.10 21.81
C ALA A 407 -17.84 33.27 21.24
N LYS A 408 -18.20 32.56 20.16
CA LYS A 408 -19.44 32.81 19.41
C LYS A 408 -20.54 31.76 19.59
N LEU A 409 -20.20 30.53 19.98
CA LEU A 409 -21.12 29.38 19.97
C LEU A 409 -21.12 28.57 21.29
N VAL A 410 -20.51 29.09 22.35
CA VAL A 410 -20.59 28.51 23.71
C VAL A 410 -21.58 29.37 24.51
N LYS A 411 -22.65 28.77 25.05
CA LYS A 411 -23.67 29.47 25.86
C LYS A 411 -23.50 29.08 27.32
N GLY A 412 -22.92 29.97 28.12
CA GLY A 412 -22.71 29.74 29.55
C GLY A 412 -21.80 28.53 29.80
N ASN A 413 -22.34 27.47 30.42
CA ASN A 413 -21.60 26.23 30.71
C ASN A 413 -21.79 25.12 29.66
N GLY A 414 -22.61 25.33 28.63
CA GLY A 414 -22.93 24.32 27.61
C GLY A 414 -22.73 24.81 26.17
N LEU A 415 -22.95 23.89 25.23
CA LEU A 415 -22.84 24.17 23.79
C LEU A 415 -24.08 24.89 23.25
N ALA A 416 -23.91 25.65 22.16
CA ALA A 416 -25.02 26.17 21.36
C ALA A 416 -25.95 25.05 20.87
N GLY A 417 -27.22 25.40 20.58
CA GLY A 417 -28.25 24.44 20.22
C GLY A 417 -27.91 23.68 18.93
N ASN A 418 -27.42 24.38 17.90
CA ASN A 418 -26.97 23.72 16.67
C ASN A 418 -25.75 22.82 16.87
N LEU A 419 -24.79 23.23 17.69
CA LEU A 419 -23.58 22.46 17.94
C LEU A 419 -23.89 21.18 18.73
N THR A 420 -24.82 21.27 19.68
CA THR A 420 -25.37 20.10 20.41
C THR A 420 -26.03 19.13 19.43
N ARG A 421 -26.89 19.63 18.55
CA ARG A 421 -27.59 18.80 17.56
C ARG A 421 -26.65 18.20 16.52
N LEU A 422 -25.60 18.94 16.13
CA LEU A 422 -24.52 18.46 15.26
C LEU A 422 -23.80 17.28 15.90
N CYS A 423 -23.43 17.38 17.18
CA CYS A 423 -22.77 16.31 17.91
C CYS A 423 -23.67 15.07 18.02
N GLN A 424 -24.95 15.27 18.36
CA GLN A 424 -25.94 14.19 18.38
C GLN A 424 -26.03 13.46 17.04
N SER A 425 -26.16 14.21 15.94
CA SER A 425 -26.25 13.62 14.60
C SER A 425 -24.97 12.85 14.23
N MET A 426 -23.79 13.41 14.48
CA MET A 426 -22.51 12.77 14.14
C MET A 426 -22.18 11.56 15.02
N ALA A 427 -22.65 11.56 16.28
CA ALA A 427 -22.45 10.46 17.22
C ALA A 427 -23.43 9.31 16.97
N LEU A 428 -24.71 9.60 16.71
CA LEU A 428 -25.77 8.60 16.58
C LEU A 428 -25.85 8.01 15.18
N CYS A 429 -25.73 8.83 14.14
CA CYS A 429 -25.74 8.38 12.75
C CYS A 429 -24.35 7.88 12.36
N ASN A 430 -23.85 6.86 13.06
CA ASN A 430 -22.45 6.42 12.99
C ASN A 430 -22.29 5.00 13.56
N GLU A 431 -21.63 4.12 12.81
CA GLU A 431 -21.37 2.73 13.21
C GLU A 431 -19.91 2.51 13.62
N SER A 432 -19.03 3.51 13.45
CA SER A 432 -17.63 3.44 13.86
C SER A 432 -17.43 3.64 15.36
N LYS A 433 -16.39 2.99 15.90
CA LYS A 433 -15.93 3.13 17.28
C LYS A 433 -14.46 3.49 17.33
N LEU A 434 -14.07 4.24 18.36
CA LEU A 434 -12.67 4.55 18.64
C LEU A 434 -12.22 3.74 19.85
N TYR A 435 -11.01 3.18 19.80
CA TYR A 435 -10.42 2.44 20.91
C TYR A 435 -8.93 2.74 21.00
N ALA A 436 -8.35 2.58 22.20
CA ALA A 436 -6.93 2.75 22.42
C ALA A 436 -6.21 1.41 22.25
N ASP A 437 -5.16 1.38 21.44
CA ASP A 437 -4.26 0.23 21.28
C ASP A 437 -2.81 0.71 21.28
N LYS A 438 -1.96 0.12 22.13
CA LYS A 438 -0.52 0.42 22.28
C LYS A 438 -0.20 1.93 22.36
N GLY A 439 -1.03 2.70 23.08
CA GLY A 439 -0.84 4.14 23.26
C GLY A 439 -1.24 5.01 22.05
N ARG A 440 -1.96 4.46 21.07
CA ARG A 440 -2.57 5.20 19.95
C ARG A 440 -4.06 4.96 19.89
N VAL A 441 -4.81 5.96 19.45
CA VAL A 441 -6.24 5.80 19.17
C VAL A 441 -6.39 5.19 17.78
N GLN A 442 -7.03 4.03 17.72
CA GLN A 442 -7.39 3.34 16.49
C GLN A 442 -8.91 3.39 16.29
N ARG A 443 -9.35 2.99 15.09
CA ARG A 443 -10.76 2.89 14.72
C ARG A 443 -11.17 1.46 14.43
N ASN A 444 -12.43 1.16 14.74
CA ASN A 444 -13.18 0.07 14.12
C ASN A 444 -14.33 0.69 13.33
N GLY A 445 -14.60 0.22 12.10
CA GLY A 445 -15.58 0.81 11.20
C GLY A 445 -14.98 1.77 10.16
N LEU A 446 -15.83 2.54 9.47
CA LEU A 446 -15.41 3.40 8.34
C LEU A 446 -14.51 4.58 8.76
N PRO A 447 -13.45 4.92 7.99
CA PRO A 447 -12.59 6.07 8.25
C PRO A 447 -13.34 7.39 8.37
N THR A 448 -14.27 7.64 7.44
CA THR A 448 -15.09 8.86 7.40
C THR A 448 -15.94 9.01 8.64
N GLU A 449 -16.49 7.90 9.15
CA GLU A 449 -17.32 7.91 10.35
C GLU A 449 -16.50 8.06 11.63
N ALA A 450 -15.33 7.42 11.69
CA ALA A 450 -14.39 7.60 12.80
C ALA A 450 -13.95 9.06 12.93
N ALA A 451 -13.71 9.75 11.81
CA ALA A 451 -13.39 11.17 11.79
C ALA A 451 -14.49 12.04 12.42
N LEU A 452 -15.76 11.70 12.20
CA LEU A 452 -16.90 12.39 12.83
C LEU A 452 -16.93 12.15 14.35
N LYS A 453 -16.67 10.91 14.81
CA LYS A 453 -16.54 10.60 16.24
C LYS A 453 -15.44 11.44 16.89
N VAL A 454 -14.29 11.55 16.24
CA VAL A 454 -13.16 12.39 16.69
C VAL A 454 -13.56 13.86 16.76
N LEU A 455 -14.32 14.38 15.79
CA LEU A 455 -14.81 15.76 15.84
C LEU A 455 -15.76 15.97 17.04
N VAL A 456 -16.65 15.01 17.32
CA VAL A 456 -17.55 15.06 18.48
C VAL A 456 -16.75 15.15 19.79
N GLU A 457 -15.68 14.37 19.95
CA GLU A 457 -14.80 14.48 21.13
C GLU A 457 -14.08 15.82 21.21
N LYS A 458 -13.62 16.37 20.07
CA LYS A 458 -12.98 17.70 20.03
C LYS A 458 -13.95 18.80 20.45
N ILE A 459 -15.20 18.74 19.98
CA ILE A 459 -16.26 19.67 20.37
C ILE A 459 -16.60 19.51 21.86
N GLY A 460 -16.63 18.28 22.36
CA GLY A 460 -16.92 17.97 23.77
C GLY A 460 -15.97 18.65 24.78
N LYS A 461 -14.76 19.04 24.36
CA LYS A 461 -13.82 19.80 25.21
C LYS A 461 -14.28 21.22 25.54
N TYR A 462 -15.14 21.79 24.70
CA TYR A 462 -15.73 23.12 24.91
C TYR A 462 -16.99 23.07 25.76
N ASP A 463 -17.52 21.86 26.04
CA ASP A 463 -18.63 21.64 26.95
C ASP A 463 -18.13 21.61 28.41
N LYS A 464 -18.19 22.77 29.09
CA LYS A 464 -17.75 22.91 30.48
C LYS A 464 -18.56 22.06 31.46
N SER A 465 -19.72 21.55 31.07
CA SER A 465 -20.53 20.62 31.87
C SER A 465 -19.96 19.19 31.87
N PHE A 466 -19.02 18.89 30.97
CA PHE A 466 -18.47 17.55 30.80
C PHE A 466 -17.07 17.42 31.42
N ASN A 467 -16.98 16.65 32.52
CA ASN A 467 -15.70 16.24 33.10
C ASN A 467 -15.32 14.84 32.59
N GLY A 468 -14.51 14.79 31.55
CA GLY A 468 -14.01 13.55 30.96
C GLY A 468 -12.81 12.95 31.70
N LYS A 469 -12.61 11.65 31.50
CA LYS A 469 -11.37 10.92 31.81
C LYS A 469 -10.25 11.29 30.82
N PRO A 470 -8.99 10.92 31.11
CA PRO A 470 -7.91 11.03 30.14
C PRO A 470 -8.25 10.33 28.81
N ILE A 471 -7.87 10.96 27.69
CA ILE A 471 -8.22 10.51 26.33
C ILE A 471 -7.76 9.07 26.05
N LEU A 472 -6.57 8.70 26.53
CA LEU A 472 -5.99 7.37 26.27
C LEU A 472 -6.75 6.23 26.95
N ASP A 473 -7.47 6.52 28.05
CA ASP A 473 -8.27 5.53 28.77
C ASP A 473 -9.67 5.38 28.15
N ALA A 474 -10.20 6.47 27.58
CA ALA A 474 -11.56 6.52 27.03
C ALA A 474 -11.63 7.48 25.81
N PRO A 475 -11.22 7.03 24.62
CA PRO A 475 -11.10 7.90 23.44
C PRO A 475 -12.44 8.32 22.81
N GLN A 476 -13.58 7.81 23.30
CA GLN A 476 -14.93 8.10 22.77
C GLN A 476 -15.96 8.44 23.88
N GLN A 477 -15.51 9.02 24.98
CA GLN A 477 -16.34 9.27 26.17
C GLN A 477 -17.49 10.27 25.95
N TYR A 478 -17.29 11.33 25.17
CA TYR A 478 -18.35 12.32 24.91
C TYR A 478 -19.39 11.73 23.96
N ASN A 479 -18.95 10.94 22.98
CA ASN A 479 -19.82 10.14 22.14
C ASN A 479 -20.66 9.16 22.96
N ASP A 480 -20.04 8.44 23.90
CA ASP A 480 -20.75 7.46 24.74
C ASP A 480 -21.80 8.14 25.63
N LYS A 481 -21.51 9.34 26.18
CA LYS A 481 -22.50 10.17 26.88
C LYS A 481 -23.72 10.42 26.01
N ILE A 482 -23.51 10.92 24.79
CA ILE A 482 -24.59 11.23 23.84
C ILE A 482 -25.37 9.97 23.46
N VAL A 483 -24.68 8.88 23.09
CA VAL A 483 -25.32 7.65 22.64
C VAL A 483 -26.21 7.06 23.73
N ASN A 484 -25.81 7.14 25.00
CA ASN A 484 -26.59 6.64 26.13
C ASN A 484 -27.88 7.44 26.42
N GLU A 485 -28.02 8.67 25.92
CA GLU A 485 -29.23 9.50 26.07
C GLU A 485 -30.35 9.12 25.07
N PHE A 486 -30.02 8.31 24.06
CA PHE A 486 -30.92 7.95 22.97
C PHE A 486 -31.05 6.43 22.84
N THR A 487 -32.23 5.97 22.46
CA THR A 487 -32.45 4.59 22.04
C THR A 487 -32.55 4.53 20.53
N LYS A 488 -31.60 3.84 19.89
CA LYS A 488 -31.60 3.60 18.45
C LYS A 488 -32.72 2.62 18.09
N ARG A 489 -33.60 3.04 17.17
CA ARG A 489 -34.78 2.26 16.73
C ARG A 489 -34.55 1.55 15.40
N ALA A 490 -33.93 2.25 14.45
CA ALA A 490 -33.59 1.71 13.14
C ALA A 490 -32.42 2.47 12.53
N THR A 491 -31.67 1.81 11.65
CA THR A 491 -30.72 2.47 10.73
C THR A 491 -31.31 2.34 9.33
N LEU A 492 -31.33 3.44 8.58
CA LEU A 492 -31.55 3.41 7.14
C LEU A 492 -30.15 3.46 6.52
N GLU A 493 -29.68 2.33 5.99
CA GLU A 493 -28.32 2.17 5.51
C GLU A 493 -28.03 3.04 4.29
N PHE A 494 -26.76 3.37 4.10
CA PHE A 494 -26.31 4.11 2.93
C PHE A 494 -26.67 3.39 1.63
N THR A 495 -27.40 4.08 0.75
CA THR A 495 -27.68 3.63 -0.62
C THR A 495 -27.19 4.67 -1.63
N ARG A 496 -26.75 4.20 -2.82
CA ARG A 496 -26.06 5.06 -3.82
C ARG A 496 -27.00 6.04 -4.51
N ASP A 497 -28.27 5.70 -4.63
CA ASP A 497 -29.33 6.51 -5.21
C ASP A 497 -29.59 7.79 -4.40
N ARG A 498 -29.59 7.70 -3.05
CA ARG A 498 -29.77 8.84 -2.15
C ARG A 498 -28.47 9.45 -1.64
N LYS A 499 -27.36 8.71 -1.68
CA LYS A 499 -26.03 9.17 -1.19
C LYS A 499 -26.06 9.71 0.26
N SER A 500 -26.96 9.19 1.09
CA SER A 500 -27.14 9.54 2.49
C SER A 500 -27.29 8.27 3.33
N MET A 501 -27.12 8.41 4.64
CA MET A 501 -27.38 7.41 5.67
C MET A 501 -28.16 8.12 6.79
N SER A 502 -29.07 7.41 7.43
CA SER A 502 -29.78 7.96 8.58
C SER A 502 -30.05 6.95 9.69
N VAL A 503 -30.30 7.48 10.88
CA VAL A 503 -30.64 6.69 12.05
C VAL A 503 -31.88 7.27 12.71
N LEU A 504 -32.85 6.40 12.98
CA LEU A 504 -34.06 6.74 13.72
C LEU A 504 -33.79 6.47 15.20
N VAL A 505 -33.98 7.49 16.03
CA VAL A 505 -33.74 7.41 17.47
C VAL A 505 -34.93 7.95 18.26
N SER A 506 -35.10 7.45 19.47
CA SER A 506 -36.06 7.97 20.45
C SER A 506 -35.33 8.43 21.70
N SER A 507 -35.75 9.52 22.34
CA SER A 507 -35.24 9.95 23.65
C SER A 507 -36.39 10.37 24.56
N LYS A 508 -36.18 10.30 25.89
CA LYS A 508 -37.16 10.76 26.89
C LYS A 508 -37.41 12.27 26.82
N ASN A 509 -36.46 13.02 26.28
CA ASN A 509 -36.52 14.48 26.19
C ASN A 509 -37.20 14.98 24.90
N GLU A 510 -37.52 14.08 23.97
CA GLU A 510 -38.10 14.39 22.67
C GLU A 510 -39.57 13.94 22.63
N LYS A 511 -40.45 14.69 21.96
CA LYS A 511 -41.90 14.37 21.87
C LYS A 511 -42.22 13.22 20.90
N GLY A 512 -41.21 12.62 20.29
CA GLY A 512 -41.32 11.52 19.33
C GLY A 512 -39.95 11.07 18.83
N ASN A 513 -39.93 10.22 17.81
CA ASN A 513 -38.71 9.79 17.15
C ASN A 513 -38.12 10.91 16.29
N VAL A 514 -36.79 10.94 16.24
CA VAL A 514 -35.99 11.88 15.47
C VAL A 514 -35.12 11.10 14.50
N LEU A 515 -34.98 11.60 13.27
CA LEU A 515 -34.13 11.02 12.25
C LEU A 515 -32.87 11.89 12.08
N PHE A 516 -31.70 11.33 12.38
CA PHE A 516 -30.41 11.99 12.14
C PHE A 516 -29.81 11.50 10.82
N ILE A 517 -29.41 12.43 9.96
CA ILE A 517 -29.06 12.15 8.57
C ILE A 517 -27.66 12.71 8.28
N LYS A 518 -26.84 11.93 7.58
CA LYS A 518 -25.57 12.40 7.00
C LYS A 518 -25.49 11.98 5.53
N GLY A 519 -24.92 12.82 4.67
CA GLY A 519 -24.85 12.47 3.26
C GLY A 519 -24.19 13.52 2.39
N ALA A 520 -24.27 13.32 1.07
CA ALA A 520 -23.76 14.25 0.08
C ALA A 520 -24.48 15.62 0.21
N PRO A 521 -23.73 16.74 0.34
CA PRO A 521 -24.34 18.05 0.50
C PRO A 521 -25.30 18.43 -0.62
N ASP A 522 -24.96 18.18 -1.89
CA ASP A 522 -25.80 18.56 -3.03
C ASP A 522 -27.20 17.96 -2.94
N TYR A 523 -27.29 16.67 -2.58
CA TYR A 523 -28.55 15.94 -2.46
C TYR A 523 -29.38 16.41 -1.26
N LEU A 524 -28.74 16.56 -0.09
CA LEU A 524 -29.45 16.94 1.14
C LEU A 524 -29.86 18.41 1.12
N LEU A 525 -29.04 19.29 0.54
CA LEU A 525 -29.39 20.70 0.34
C LEU A 525 -30.56 20.83 -0.62
N GLU A 526 -30.61 20.05 -1.72
CA GLU A 526 -31.73 20.08 -2.67
C GLU A 526 -33.07 19.85 -1.98
N LYS A 527 -33.14 18.84 -1.10
CA LYS A 527 -34.35 18.47 -0.34
C LYS A 527 -34.64 19.35 0.88
N SER A 528 -33.65 20.12 1.36
CA SER A 528 -33.82 20.93 2.55
C SER A 528 -34.39 22.32 2.24
N ASN A 529 -35.35 22.74 3.07
CA ASN A 529 -35.92 24.09 3.07
C ASN A 529 -35.59 24.85 4.37
N PHE A 530 -34.85 24.24 5.28
CA PHE A 530 -34.62 24.76 6.63
C PHE A 530 -33.19 24.51 7.10
N ILE A 531 -32.66 25.43 7.90
CA ILE A 531 -31.36 25.33 8.54
C ILE A 531 -31.50 25.63 10.03
N LEU A 532 -30.64 25.04 10.86
CA LEU A 532 -30.63 25.24 12.31
C LEU A 532 -29.73 26.42 12.69
N ASN A 533 -30.27 27.39 13.42
CA ASN A 533 -29.51 28.56 13.87
C ASN A 533 -28.67 28.28 15.13
N SER A 534 -27.83 29.24 15.56
CA SER A 534 -26.98 29.06 16.75
C SER A 534 -27.74 28.85 18.07
N ASN A 535 -29.03 29.20 18.13
CA ASN A 535 -29.88 28.90 19.29
C ASN A 535 -30.43 27.48 19.27
N GLY A 536 -30.37 26.76 18.14
CA GLY A 536 -31.07 25.50 17.93
C GLY A 536 -32.49 25.67 17.39
N GLU A 537 -32.83 26.84 16.85
CA GLU A 537 -34.14 27.11 16.26
C GLU A 537 -34.10 26.89 14.74
N VAL A 538 -35.20 26.37 14.20
CA VAL A 538 -35.35 26.09 12.77
C VAL A 538 -35.66 27.38 12.03
N VAL A 539 -34.80 27.77 11.09
CA VAL A 539 -35.00 28.97 10.25
C VAL A 539 -35.14 28.61 8.76
N PRO A 540 -35.97 29.31 7.98
CA PRO A 540 -36.11 29.05 6.55
C PRO A 540 -34.81 29.27 5.79
N LEU A 541 -34.43 28.32 4.93
CA LEU A 541 -33.27 28.41 4.05
C LEU A 541 -33.68 29.04 2.71
N LYS A 542 -33.38 30.33 2.50
CA LYS A 542 -33.73 31.00 1.25
C LYS A 542 -32.83 30.52 0.11
N ALA A 543 -33.26 30.72 -1.14
CA ALA A 543 -32.48 30.32 -2.32
C ALA A 543 -31.07 30.95 -2.37
N GLN A 544 -30.92 32.19 -1.89
CA GLN A 544 -29.62 32.87 -1.81
C GLN A 544 -28.67 32.18 -0.81
N ASP A 545 -29.16 31.83 0.39
CA ASP A 545 -28.37 31.15 1.42
C ASP A 545 -27.98 29.73 1.00
N LYS A 546 -28.90 29.02 0.34
CA LYS A 546 -28.65 27.69 -0.26
C LYS A 546 -27.55 27.75 -1.31
N ASN A 547 -27.57 28.75 -2.19
CA ASN A 547 -26.51 28.97 -3.19
C ASN A 547 -25.17 29.34 -2.55
N GLN A 548 -25.18 30.08 -1.44
CA GLN A 548 -23.97 30.38 -0.67
C GLN A 548 -23.39 29.13 -0.01
N LEU A 549 -24.21 28.23 0.55
CA LEU A 549 -23.73 26.94 1.07
C LEU A 549 -23.14 26.06 -0.04
N LEU A 550 -23.81 25.98 -1.19
CA LEU A 550 -23.31 25.21 -2.33
C LEU A 550 -21.97 25.76 -2.86
N SER A 551 -21.80 27.08 -2.88
CA SER A 551 -20.52 27.68 -3.28
C SER A 551 -19.40 27.39 -2.27
N ILE A 552 -19.69 27.42 -0.96
CA ILE A 552 -18.74 27.00 0.08
C ILE A 552 -18.37 25.52 -0.08
N VAL A 553 -19.36 24.64 -0.26
CA VAL A 553 -19.13 23.19 -0.50
C VAL A 553 -18.24 22.98 -1.72
N LYS A 554 -18.49 23.71 -2.81
CA LYS A 554 -17.67 23.64 -4.02
C LYS A 554 -16.24 24.09 -3.75
N ASN A 555 -16.04 25.22 -3.07
CA ASN A 555 -14.70 25.70 -2.71
C ASN A 555 -13.94 24.70 -1.80
N LEU A 556 -14.64 24.01 -0.89
CA LEU A 556 -14.05 22.96 -0.06
C LEU A 556 -13.64 21.74 -0.90
N ALA A 557 -14.47 21.35 -1.86
CA ALA A 557 -14.14 20.27 -2.79
C ALA A 557 -12.93 20.62 -3.68
N GLU A 558 -12.82 21.87 -4.13
CA GLU A 558 -11.64 22.38 -4.88
C GLU A 558 -10.35 22.35 -4.04
N LYS A 559 -10.46 22.49 -2.71
CA LYS A 559 -9.36 22.23 -1.76
C LYS A 559 -9.08 20.73 -1.55
N GLY A 560 -9.71 19.84 -2.30
CA GLY A 560 -9.56 18.39 -2.17
C GLY A 560 -10.22 17.80 -0.91
N LEU A 561 -11.12 18.55 -0.25
CA LEU A 561 -11.81 18.09 0.95
C LEU A 561 -13.11 17.36 0.56
N ARG A 562 -13.35 16.21 1.18
CA ARG A 562 -14.59 15.46 1.06
C ARG A 562 -15.64 16.08 1.98
N THR A 563 -16.74 16.59 1.44
CA THR A 563 -17.79 17.24 2.22
C THR A 563 -18.94 16.30 2.56
N LEU A 564 -19.53 16.46 3.75
CA LEU A 564 -20.74 15.80 4.21
C LEU A 564 -21.68 16.81 4.85
N ALA A 565 -22.94 16.84 4.43
CA ALA A 565 -23.98 17.57 5.12
C ALA A 565 -24.52 16.73 6.27
N ILE A 566 -24.70 17.37 7.42
CA ILE A 566 -25.24 16.79 8.64
C ILE A 566 -26.59 17.45 8.90
N CYS A 567 -27.63 16.64 9.02
CA CYS A 567 -29.02 17.09 9.11
C CYS A 567 -29.78 16.37 10.22
N VAL A 568 -30.88 16.98 10.64
CA VAL A 568 -31.90 16.35 11.49
C VAL A 568 -33.26 16.48 10.84
N GLN A 569 -34.13 15.50 11.04
CA GLN A 569 -35.54 15.57 10.70
C GLN A 569 -36.36 15.21 11.94
N GLU A 570 -37.14 16.18 12.42
CA GLU A 570 -37.97 16.04 13.62
C GLU A 570 -39.36 15.48 13.29
N GLU A 571 -39.88 15.80 12.09
CA GLU A 571 -41.13 15.24 11.59
C GLU A 571 -40.87 13.89 10.89
N CYS A 572 -41.03 12.78 11.63
CA CYS A 572 -40.81 11.42 11.11
C CYS A 572 -42.08 10.75 10.55
N GLY A 573 -43.21 11.45 10.47
CA GLY A 573 -44.46 10.92 9.92
C GLY A 573 -44.90 9.63 10.61
N GLN A 574 -45.09 8.55 9.85
CA GLN A 574 -45.47 7.22 10.36
C GLN A 574 -44.40 6.55 11.22
N LEU A 575 -43.17 7.07 11.24
CA LEU A 575 -42.09 6.60 12.09
C LEU A 575 -41.99 7.37 13.41
N SER A 576 -42.87 8.34 13.69
CA SER A 576 -42.77 9.20 14.88
C SER A 576 -42.95 8.43 16.20
N ASP A 577 -43.75 7.37 16.18
CA ASP A 577 -44.05 6.47 17.30
C ASP A 577 -43.48 5.05 17.11
N TYR A 578 -42.69 4.83 16.06
CA TYR A 578 -42.09 3.54 15.76
C TYR A 578 -41.25 3.00 16.94
N ASP A 579 -41.61 1.84 17.45
CA ASP A 579 -41.01 1.21 18.62
C ASP A 579 -40.29 -0.12 18.32
N GLY A 580 -40.55 -0.72 17.16
CA GLY A 580 -39.87 -1.93 16.68
C GLY A 580 -40.61 -2.70 15.57
N PRO A 581 -40.20 -3.95 15.29
CA PRO A 581 -40.68 -4.73 14.14
C PRO A 581 -42.17 -5.04 14.09
N LYS A 582 -42.87 -4.94 15.22
CA LYS A 582 -44.33 -5.18 15.30
C LYS A 582 -45.14 -3.96 14.87
N HIS A 583 -44.51 -2.80 14.68
CA HIS A 583 -45.16 -1.57 14.29
C HIS A 583 -45.61 -1.61 12.82
N PRO A 584 -46.79 -1.07 12.45
CA PRO A 584 -47.26 -1.05 11.06
C PRO A 584 -46.30 -0.40 10.07
N ALA A 585 -45.58 0.64 10.52
CA ALA A 585 -44.58 1.34 9.71
C ALA A 585 -43.29 0.54 9.48
N HIS A 586 -43.10 -0.62 10.13
CA HIS A 586 -41.91 -1.45 9.94
C HIS A 586 -41.73 -1.90 8.48
N ASN A 587 -42.83 -2.15 7.77
CA ASN A 587 -42.79 -2.56 6.36
C ASN A 587 -42.08 -1.53 5.45
N GLN A 588 -42.11 -0.24 5.81
CA GLN A 588 -41.40 0.80 5.06
C GLN A 588 -39.88 0.75 5.26
N LEU A 589 -39.43 0.19 6.39
CA LEU A 589 -38.00 0.07 6.71
C LEU A 589 -37.36 -1.16 6.06
N ILE A 590 -38.17 -2.15 5.64
CA ILE A 590 -37.71 -3.37 4.98
C ILE A 590 -37.28 -3.10 3.54
N ASP A 591 -38.03 -2.27 2.81
CA ASP A 591 -37.70 -1.90 1.43
C ASP A 591 -36.84 -0.63 1.40
N THR A 592 -35.58 -0.79 0.98
CA THR A 592 -34.59 0.28 0.88
C THR A 592 -34.99 1.39 -0.07
N ASN A 593 -35.87 1.13 -1.06
CA ASN A 593 -36.33 2.16 -2.00
C ASN A 593 -37.16 3.25 -1.29
N ASN A 594 -37.82 2.90 -0.18
CA ASN A 594 -38.61 3.85 0.60
C ASN A 594 -37.75 4.85 1.37
N TYR A 595 -36.45 4.59 1.56
CA TYR A 595 -35.58 5.46 2.38
C TYR A 595 -35.51 6.88 1.83
N LYS A 596 -35.61 7.02 0.50
CA LYS A 596 -35.65 8.32 -0.18
C LYS A 596 -36.86 9.15 0.23
N ASP A 597 -38.00 8.50 0.44
CA ASP A 597 -39.27 9.15 0.79
C ASP A 597 -39.41 9.37 2.30
N LEU A 598 -38.70 8.58 3.12
CA LEU A 598 -38.59 8.80 4.55
C LEU A 598 -37.73 10.03 4.88
N GLU A 599 -36.73 10.34 4.04
CA GLU A 599 -35.86 11.53 4.11
C GLU A 599 -36.38 12.70 3.27
N ASN A 600 -37.58 13.19 3.57
CA ASN A 600 -38.29 14.17 2.73
C ASN A 600 -38.15 15.62 3.18
N LYS A 601 -37.75 15.88 4.44
CA LYS A 601 -37.60 17.25 4.97
C LYS A 601 -36.41 17.38 5.93
N PRO A 602 -35.18 17.10 5.48
CA PRO A 602 -34.00 17.29 6.32
C PRO A 602 -33.81 18.77 6.67
N ILE A 603 -33.56 19.08 7.94
CA ILE A 603 -33.14 20.39 8.43
C ILE A 603 -31.61 20.37 8.48
N ILE A 604 -30.96 21.25 7.73
CA ILE A 604 -29.49 21.33 7.69
C ILE A 604 -28.99 21.83 9.04
N ILE A 605 -28.04 21.12 9.65
CA ILE A 605 -27.35 21.61 10.85
C ILE A 605 -26.03 22.28 10.44
N GLY A 606 -25.28 21.61 9.55
CA GLY A 606 -24.00 22.08 9.07
C GLY A 606 -23.39 21.17 8.02
N VAL A 607 -22.21 21.56 7.54
CA VAL A 607 -21.38 20.75 6.64
C VAL A 607 -20.04 20.51 7.30
N VAL A 608 -19.52 19.29 7.20
CA VAL A 608 -18.16 18.95 7.62
C VAL A 608 -17.33 18.56 6.41
N ALA A 609 -16.07 19.00 6.39
CA ALA A 609 -15.13 18.76 5.32
C ALA A 609 -13.98 17.91 5.86
N LEU A 610 -13.79 16.73 5.25
CA LEU A 610 -12.86 15.72 5.66
C LEU A 610 -11.69 15.61 4.68
N GLN A 611 -10.52 15.24 5.19
CA GLN A 611 -9.34 14.98 4.39
C GLN A 611 -8.55 13.84 5.03
N ASP A 612 -7.86 13.04 4.22
CA ASP A 612 -6.70 12.29 4.68
C ASP A 612 -5.48 13.23 4.67
N PRO A 613 -5.04 13.73 5.84
CA PRO A 613 -4.09 14.82 5.89
C PRO A 613 -2.66 14.37 5.58
N PRO A 614 -1.85 15.23 4.94
CA PRO A 614 -0.43 14.96 4.77
C PRO A 614 0.28 14.88 6.14
N ARG A 615 1.33 14.06 6.22
CA ARG A 615 2.16 13.99 7.42
C ARG A 615 2.89 15.32 7.64
N PRO A 616 2.98 15.84 8.88
CA PRO A 616 3.63 17.13 9.15
C PRO A 616 5.07 17.24 8.62
N GLU A 617 5.82 16.15 8.64
CA GLU A 617 7.21 16.05 8.20
C GLU A 617 7.39 16.01 6.67
N VAL A 618 6.35 15.68 5.92
CA VAL A 618 6.46 15.43 4.46
C VAL A 618 6.83 16.70 3.71
N LYS A 619 6.21 17.83 4.02
CA LYS A 619 6.52 19.11 3.36
C LYS A 619 8.01 19.49 3.48
N ARG A 620 8.55 19.42 4.70
CA ARG A 620 9.97 19.68 4.96
C ARG A 620 10.88 18.64 4.27
N SER A 621 10.43 17.40 4.17
CA SER A 621 11.20 16.34 3.51
C SER A 621 11.27 16.58 1.99
N ILE A 622 10.17 16.99 1.37
CA ILE A 622 10.14 17.37 -0.05
C ILE A 622 11.03 18.59 -0.32
N GLU A 623 11.02 19.59 0.56
CA GLU A 623 11.93 20.73 0.48
C GLU A 623 13.41 20.31 0.52
N LYS A 624 13.78 19.40 1.41
CA LYS A 624 15.14 18.82 1.47
C LYS A 624 15.51 18.02 0.24
N CYS A 625 14.58 17.22 -0.30
CA CYS A 625 14.80 16.50 -1.56
C CYS A 625 15.10 17.50 -2.67
N ARG A 626 14.32 18.58 -2.75
CA ARG A 626 14.51 19.66 -3.71
C ARG A 626 15.86 20.35 -3.59
N GLU A 627 16.30 20.66 -2.36
CA GLU A 627 17.64 21.22 -2.09
C GLU A 627 18.77 20.27 -2.50
N ALA A 628 18.55 18.96 -2.36
CA ALA A 628 19.49 17.92 -2.78
C ALA A 628 19.44 17.62 -4.30
N GLY A 629 18.58 18.31 -5.07
CA GLY A 629 18.38 18.05 -6.50
C GLY A 629 17.60 16.78 -6.82
N ILE A 630 16.86 16.24 -5.84
CA ILE A 630 16.02 15.04 -5.96
C ILE A 630 14.59 15.47 -6.28
N SER A 631 14.05 14.94 -7.36
CA SER A 631 12.67 15.22 -7.79
C SER A 631 11.68 14.25 -7.15
N VAL A 632 10.48 14.74 -6.83
CA VAL A 632 9.44 13.95 -6.18
C VAL A 632 8.24 13.81 -7.10
N ILE A 633 7.82 12.58 -7.36
CA ILE A 633 6.65 12.25 -8.17
C ILE A 633 5.60 11.62 -7.25
N MET A 634 4.44 12.27 -7.10
CA MET A 634 3.30 11.69 -6.39
C MET A 634 2.52 10.79 -7.34
N ILE A 635 2.18 9.58 -6.87
CA ILE A 635 1.33 8.64 -7.58
C ILE A 635 0.15 8.29 -6.67
N THR A 636 -1.07 8.33 -7.19
CA THR A 636 -2.29 8.09 -6.38
C THR A 636 -3.44 7.52 -7.20
N GLY A 637 -4.32 6.79 -6.51
CA GLY A 637 -5.62 6.34 -7.03
C GLY A 637 -6.70 7.44 -7.01
N ASP A 638 -6.48 8.52 -6.25
CA ASP A 638 -7.42 9.62 -6.09
C ASP A 638 -7.79 10.29 -7.44
N ILE A 639 -8.92 11.00 -7.43
CA ILE A 639 -9.28 11.91 -8.52
C ILE A 639 -8.24 13.03 -8.67
N LYS A 640 -8.15 13.57 -9.89
CA LYS A 640 -7.10 14.51 -10.31
C LYS A 640 -7.08 15.77 -9.44
N GLU A 641 -8.25 16.29 -9.10
CA GLU A 641 -8.43 17.53 -8.33
C GLU A 641 -7.88 17.38 -6.89
N THR A 642 -8.18 16.27 -6.22
CA THR A 642 -7.68 15.97 -4.88
C THR A 642 -6.16 15.78 -4.89
N ALA A 643 -5.63 15.05 -5.88
CA ALA A 643 -4.20 14.84 -6.04
C ALA A 643 -3.43 16.15 -6.24
N GLN A 644 -3.93 17.04 -7.11
CA GLN A 644 -3.36 18.36 -7.35
C GLN A 644 -3.34 19.23 -6.09
N SER A 645 -4.45 19.21 -5.33
CA SER A 645 -4.55 19.98 -4.09
C SER A 645 -3.55 19.51 -3.04
N ILE A 646 -3.44 18.19 -2.81
CA ILE A 646 -2.47 17.64 -1.85
C ILE A 646 -1.04 17.93 -2.32
N ALA A 647 -0.74 17.77 -3.61
CA ALA A 647 0.58 18.05 -4.16
C ALA A 647 1.00 19.53 -3.98
N MET A 648 0.07 20.47 -4.07
CA MET A 648 0.33 21.88 -3.72
C MET A 648 0.57 22.06 -2.21
N GLN A 649 -0.23 21.42 -1.36
CA GLN A 649 -0.10 21.54 0.10
C GLN A 649 1.26 21.06 0.62
N ILE A 650 1.77 19.97 0.05
CA ILE A 650 3.06 19.38 0.45
C ILE A 650 4.27 19.92 -0.34
N GLY A 651 4.03 20.76 -1.35
CA GLY A 651 5.10 21.45 -2.08
C GLY A 651 5.73 20.66 -3.23
N ILE A 652 5.06 19.63 -3.77
CA ILE A 652 5.44 18.98 -5.04
C ILE A 652 5.12 19.90 -6.22
N LEU A 653 3.95 20.56 -6.17
CA LEU A 653 3.55 21.59 -7.12
C LEU A 653 3.55 22.95 -6.40
N HIS A 654 3.87 24.02 -7.14
CA HIS A 654 3.97 25.38 -6.59
C HIS A 654 2.90 26.32 -7.13
N ASN A 655 2.44 26.09 -8.37
CA ASN A 655 1.44 26.95 -9.01
C ASN A 655 0.45 26.12 -9.83
N GLN A 656 -0.81 26.56 -9.88
CA GLN A 656 -1.86 25.96 -10.70
C GLN A 656 -1.54 26.00 -12.20
N SER A 657 -0.70 26.93 -12.65
CA SER A 657 -0.19 26.96 -14.03
C SER A 657 0.62 25.70 -14.41
N GLN A 658 1.10 24.93 -13.42
CA GLN A 658 1.79 23.66 -13.65
C GLN A 658 0.84 22.49 -13.90
N PHE A 659 -0.47 22.61 -13.59
CA PHE A 659 -1.40 21.49 -13.71
C PHE A 659 -1.46 20.85 -15.10
N PRO A 660 -1.50 21.61 -16.22
CA PRO A 660 -1.58 21.00 -17.55
C PRO A 660 -0.29 20.27 -17.97
N THR A 661 0.85 20.58 -17.34
CA THR A 661 2.16 20.06 -17.73
C THR A 661 2.77 19.09 -16.72
N HIS A 662 2.30 19.11 -15.46
CA HIS A 662 2.86 18.32 -14.36
C HIS A 662 1.81 17.40 -13.68
N SER A 663 0.55 17.42 -14.11
CA SER A 663 -0.51 16.59 -13.54
C SER A 663 -1.27 15.81 -14.61
N PHE A 664 -1.16 14.49 -14.55
CA PHE A 664 -1.74 13.56 -15.51
C PHE A 664 -2.57 12.49 -14.79
N THR A 665 -3.56 11.94 -15.47
CA THR A 665 -4.15 10.66 -15.04
C THR A 665 -3.31 9.49 -15.58
N GLY A 666 -3.41 8.30 -14.97
CA GLY A 666 -2.73 7.10 -15.47
C GLY A 666 -3.09 6.79 -16.93
N LEU A 667 -4.37 6.98 -17.30
CA LEU A 667 -4.84 6.78 -18.67
C LEU A 667 -4.34 7.88 -19.62
N GLU A 668 -4.36 9.15 -19.19
CA GLU A 668 -3.80 10.25 -19.99
C GLU A 668 -2.34 9.98 -20.30
N PHE A 669 -1.55 9.52 -19.33
CA PHE A 669 -0.13 9.25 -19.52
C PHE A 669 0.14 8.02 -20.38
N SER A 670 -0.53 6.89 -20.15
CA SER A 670 -0.34 5.65 -20.94
C SER A 670 -0.76 5.80 -22.41
N THR A 671 -1.72 6.68 -22.69
CA THR A 671 -2.16 6.97 -24.07
C THR A 671 -1.28 8.00 -24.79
N MET A 672 -0.41 8.71 -24.06
CA MET A 672 0.66 9.48 -24.69
C MET A 672 1.67 8.50 -25.26
N GLY A 673 1.97 8.58 -26.56
CA GLY A 673 3.04 7.76 -27.14
C GLY A 673 4.36 7.93 -26.39
N GLU A 674 5.18 6.88 -26.36
CA GLU A 674 6.38 6.74 -25.52
C GLU A 674 7.33 7.97 -25.56
N GLU A 675 7.54 8.55 -26.74
CA GLU A 675 8.37 9.76 -26.92
C GLU A 675 7.83 10.99 -26.15
N LYS A 676 6.50 11.13 -26.04
CA LYS A 676 5.89 12.20 -25.25
C LYS A 676 5.98 11.91 -23.75
N GLN A 677 5.83 10.65 -23.34
CA GLN A 677 6.00 10.23 -21.95
C GLN A 677 7.42 10.56 -21.46
N LYS A 678 8.45 10.21 -22.25
CA LYS A 678 9.85 10.55 -21.97
C LYS A 678 10.03 12.06 -21.78
N LYS A 679 9.53 12.87 -22.71
CA LYS A 679 9.61 14.34 -22.62
C LYS A 679 8.92 14.93 -21.39
N VAL A 680 7.87 14.29 -20.88
CA VAL A 680 7.23 14.71 -19.62
C VAL A 680 8.14 14.39 -18.43
N LEU A 681 8.71 13.18 -18.40
CA LEU A 681 9.60 12.75 -17.31
C LEU A 681 10.94 13.51 -17.31
N GLU A 682 11.49 13.83 -18.47
CA GLU A 682 12.72 14.62 -18.61
C GLU A 682 12.61 16.03 -18.01
N GLN A 683 11.40 16.59 -17.91
CA GLN A 683 11.19 17.92 -17.30
C GLN A 683 11.53 17.95 -15.81
N VAL A 684 11.48 16.80 -15.14
CA VAL A 684 11.80 16.68 -13.71
C VAL A 684 13.18 16.06 -13.46
N ILE A 685 13.94 15.68 -14.49
CA ILE A 685 15.30 15.18 -14.31
C ILE A 685 16.26 16.36 -14.14
N GLY A 686 17.01 16.38 -13.02
CA GLY A 686 18.02 17.42 -12.75
C GLY A 686 17.45 18.82 -12.51
N ARG A 687 16.13 18.95 -12.38
CA ARG A 687 15.44 20.20 -12.03
C ARG A 687 14.56 19.96 -10.82
N PRO A 688 14.53 20.89 -9.85
CA PRO A 688 13.69 20.79 -8.65
C PRO A 688 12.19 20.99 -8.97
N SER A 689 11.60 20.05 -9.71
CA SER A 689 10.19 20.04 -10.10
C SER A 689 9.56 18.69 -9.77
N GLY A 690 8.25 18.67 -9.54
CA GLY A 690 7.51 17.47 -9.18
C GLY A 690 6.38 17.15 -10.16
N LEU A 691 6.05 15.86 -10.29
CA LEU A 691 4.92 15.38 -11.11
C LEU A 691 3.85 14.75 -10.22
N VAL A 692 2.62 14.73 -10.73
CA VAL A 692 1.47 14.11 -10.06
C VAL A 692 0.74 13.21 -11.06
N PHE A 693 0.65 11.92 -10.72
CA PHE A 693 -0.13 10.94 -11.45
C PHE A 693 -1.34 10.51 -10.61
N SER A 694 -2.53 10.69 -11.16
CA SER A 694 -3.82 10.41 -10.49
C SER A 694 -4.59 9.29 -11.18
N ARG A 695 -5.57 8.67 -10.51
CA ARG A 695 -6.30 7.49 -11.02
C ARG A 695 -5.39 6.43 -11.64
N THR A 696 -4.31 6.11 -10.94
CA THR A 696 -3.32 5.12 -11.39
C THR A 696 -3.70 3.71 -10.95
N ASP A 697 -3.31 2.74 -11.77
CA ASP A 697 -3.46 1.30 -11.50
C ASP A 697 -2.04 0.74 -11.20
N PRO A 698 -1.90 -0.45 -10.58
CA PRO A 698 -0.60 -1.04 -10.28
C PRO A 698 0.35 -1.08 -11.49
N SER A 699 -0.18 -1.42 -12.67
CA SER A 699 0.56 -1.46 -13.93
C SER A 699 1.13 -0.11 -14.32
N HIS A 700 0.37 0.98 -14.15
CA HIS A 700 0.83 2.34 -14.43
C HIS A 700 2.01 2.73 -13.52
N LYS A 701 2.00 2.30 -12.24
CA LYS A 701 3.12 2.57 -11.31
C LYS A 701 4.40 1.87 -11.78
N ARG A 702 4.29 0.59 -12.15
CA ARG A 702 5.42 -0.20 -12.66
C ARG A 702 5.96 0.38 -13.98
N GLU A 703 5.09 0.70 -14.93
CA GLU A 703 5.47 1.27 -16.23
C GLU A 703 6.24 2.58 -16.05
N LEU A 704 5.72 3.49 -15.22
CA LEU A 704 6.39 4.75 -14.90
C LEU A 704 7.80 4.53 -14.34
N VAL A 705 7.94 3.64 -13.35
CA VAL A 705 9.24 3.32 -12.75
C VAL A 705 10.19 2.68 -13.77
N LYS A 706 9.68 1.83 -14.66
CA LYS A 706 10.46 1.20 -15.74
C LYS A 706 10.97 2.23 -16.75
N LEU A 707 10.15 3.20 -17.15
CA LEU A 707 10.59 4.30 -18.03
C LEU A 707 11.73 5.12 -17.37
N LEU A 708 11.60 5.43 -16.08
CA LEU A 708 12.62 6.19 -15.34
C LEU A 708 13.94 5.43 -15.21
N THR A 709 13.87 4.14 -14.84
CA THR A 709 15.06 3.31 -14.57
C THR A 709 15.71 2.83 -15.86
N SER A 710 15.01 2.07 -16.69
CA SER A 710 15.59 1.38 -17.85
C SER A 710 15.81 2.29 -19.05
N GLN A 711 14.97 3.30 -19.27
CA GLN A 711 15.05 4.14 -20.49
C GLN A 711 15.73 5.49 -20.26
N LEU A 712 15.48 6.12 -19.10
CA LEU A 712 16.06 7.41 -18.75
C LEU A 712 17.29 7.30 -17.84
N ASN A 713 17.70 6.07 -17.51
CA ASN A 713 18.87 5.74 -16.69
C ASN A 713 18.93 6.53 -15.37
N GLN A 714 17.78 6.71 -14.73
CA GLN A 714 17.66 7.39 -13.44
C GLN A 714 17.64 6.39 -12.29
N ILE A 715 18.24 6.77 -11.16
CA ILE A 715 18.12 6.01 -9.91
C ILE A 715 16.81 6.42 -9.26
N ALA A 716 15.75 5.66 -9.55
CA ALA A 716 14.42 5.90 -9.00
C ALA A 716 14.21 5.09 -7.71
N ALA A 717 13.81 5.78 -6.64
CA ALA A 717 13.23 5.15 -5.46
C ALA A 717 11.71 5.15 -5.58
N MET A 718 11.05 4.04 -5.22
CA MET A 718 9.60 3.95 -5.10
C MET A 718 9.25 3.76 -3.63
N THR A 719 8.28 4.51 -3.11
CA THR A 719 7.69 4.31 -1.79
C THR A 719 6.24 3.86 -1.91
N GLY A 720 5.82 2.93 -1.06
CA GLY A 720 4.47 2.40 -1.04
C GLY A 720 4.18 1.58 0.21
N ASP A 721 2.90 1.29 0.44
CA ASP A 721 2.44 0.50 1.59
C ASP A 721 1.52 -0.66 1.20
N GLY A 722 0.85 -0.59 0.06
CA GLY A 722 -0.06 -1.65 -0.40
C GLY A 722 0.61 -2.69 -1.31
N VAL A 723 -0.08 -3.81 -1.52
CA VAL A 723 0.36 -4.88 -2.43
C VAL A 723 0.35 -4.40 -3.88
N ASN A 724 -0.52 -3.45 -4.21
CA ASN A 724 -0.50 -2.74 -5.49
C ASN A 724 0.81 -2.00 -5.80
N ASP A 725 1.61 -1.66 -4.79
CA ASP A 725 2.91 -1.00 -4.98
C ASP A 725 4.05 -2.01 -5.17
N ALA A 726 3.85 -3.29 -4.80
CA ALA A 726 4.90 -4.29 -4.82
C ALA A 726 5.62 -4.43 -6.18
N PRO A 727 4.93 -4.45 -7.35
CA PRO A 727 5.60 -4.52 -8.64
C PRO A 727 6.48 -3.29 -8.90
N ALA A 728 6.00 -2.10 -8.56
CA ALA A 728 6.75 -0.86 -8.73
C ALA A 728 7.92 -0.76 -7.74
N LEU A 729 7.74 -1.19 -6.49
CA LEU A 729 8.78 -1.28 -5.47
C LEU A 729 9.92 -2.22 -5.89
N LYS A 730 9.57 -3.37 -6.48
CA LYS A 730 10.57 -4.32 -6.99
C LYS A 730 11.29 -3.77 -8.23
N GLN A 731 10.56 -3.16 -9.16
CA GLN A 731 11.12 -2.54 -10.38
C GLN A 731 12.07 -1.38 -10.06
N ALA A 732 11.73 -0.53 -9.09
CA ALA A 732 12.50 0.67 -8.73
C ALA A 732 13.90 0.31 -8.24
N SER A 733 14.93 1.09 -8.58
CA SER A 733 16.32 0.89 -8.11
C SER A 733 16.35 0.64 -6.59
N ILE A 734 15.45 1.30 -5.84
CA ILE A 734 15.18 1.09 -4.42
C ILE A 734 13.67 1.07 -4.17
N GLY A 735 13.17 -0.01 -3.58
CA GLY A 735 11.82 -0.07 -3.01
C GLY A 735 11.85 0.25 -1.52
N ILE A 736 11.00 1.19 -1.08
CA ILE A 736 10.84 1.64 0.30
C ILE A 736 9.42 1.31 0.77
N ALA A 737 9.28 0.32 1.64
CA ALA A 737 7.99 -0.09 2.19
C ALA A 737 7.73 0.51 3.59
N MET A 738 6.46 0.76 3.92
CA MET A 738 6.06 1.31 5.22
C MET A 738 6.00 0.21 6.30
N GLY A 739 6.75 0.34 7.40
CA GLY A 739 6.93 -0.77 8.36
C GLY A 739 5.76 -1.11 9.30
N ILE A 740 4.77 -0.22 9.46
CA ILE A 740 3.62 -0.45 10.36
C ILE A 740 2.31 -0.58 9.57
N SER A 741 2.13 0.27 8.56
CA SER A 741 0.94 0.27 7.70
C SER A 741 1.11 -0.57 6.44
N GLY A 742 2.34 -0.97 6.10
CA GLY A 742 2.63 -1.69 4.86
C GLY A 742 2.41 -3.20 4.94
N THR A 743 2.10 -3.79 3.81
CA THR A 743 1.87 -5.23 3.66
C THR A 743 3.18 -6.02 3.61
N GLU A 744 3.12 -7.33 3.87
CA GLU A 744 4.32 -8.21 3.88
C GLU A 744 4.89 -8.50 2.48
N ILE A 745 4.02 -8.54 1.47
CA ILE A 745 4.36 -8.64 0.03
C ILE A 745 5.00 -7.33 -0.40
#